data_AF-A0A9W7TWM8-F1
#
_entry.id   AF-A0A9W7TWM8-F1
#
_cell.length_a   1.000
_cell.length_b   1.000
_cell.length_c   1.000
_cell.angle_alpha   90.00
_cell.angle_beta   90.00
_cell.angle_gamma   90.00
#
_symmetry.space_group_name_H-M   'P 1'
#
loop_
_entity.id
_entity.type
_entity.pdbx_description
1 polymer ?
#
loop_
_entity_poly.entity_id
_entity_poly.type
_entity_poly.pdbx_seq_one_letter_code
_entity_poly.pdbx_strand_id
1 'polypeptide(L)'
;MRARGIEMASKDCVKVAVRVRPFNKRERDAGSRCVISMTSNNITIQDPRNQQNSRTFTFDYAYWSHSGFSRNKDGLFVPEEAGGRYADQANVFHGLGQGILDNALHGYNATLLAYGQTGSGKSYSMVGNGPNKGLIPTLCERLFQFIRNSQDSRQCQVFFSMLEIYNELVIDLLSKASRSAGGLRVREDQQRGFYVEGLRRVPCDSAVQVEQLMEQGTRTRTTAATHMNANSSRSHMLIIVQLKQIFSKECITKQSNINLVDLAGSERQRSSGSEADRLKEGTAINLSLTTLGNVISALADMALGKKVVHIPYRDSVLTKLLQSALGGNSRTVMIATLSPADICYEESLSTLRYAERAKRIQNRAVVNESPTERLVKELKAENAKLLLRLSRLGQEGRRADDETKELRRLLTHNELQIRAIQTLWEQHLQEALKDWEMQYATITQERRMMQMYPYIMNVNEDAQLSGVVKHFIQEGEWDIGLADNSPRALSIRGLGIQEKHAVFSNHQRRVSITPVSGSKVIVNGTSVSKNTELQHLDRLVLGSNSTYLYIGFPSERPGEDWSRYDYDYFQSELAAAEGIHIQSLWPNQTDPSLLAVFYDYIKLMPMVTEANQMSKELKKGVEFKLEIKNLAMSDSKGHDLEKEIAVRVTSVESKQVWMWSKAKFVNRKFLMEEVYQQEVVGGEGADRAPLPRDRDPFWDPLEPLHLGSAHLWLQSLAFRIPLEEQVEVVGPEGTEEAILQAQLVPCSPTGLWVTFLHSTVNKIDLHLRGGDKD
;
A
#
# COMPACT_ATOMS: atom_id res chain seq x y z
N MET A 1 -59.87 6.68 17.65
CA MET A 1 -58.43 7.02 17.66
C MET A 1 -57.62 5.73 17.62
N ARG A 2 -57.07 5.35 16.46
CA ARG A 2 -56.12 4.23 16.34
C ARG A 2 -54.73 4.84 16.17
N ALA A 3 -53.88 4.67 17.18
CA ALA A 3 -52.48 5.09 17.15
C ALA A 3 -51.74 4.26 16.08
N ARG A 4 -51.18 4.95 15.07
CA ARG A 4 -50.18 4.37 14.18
C ARG A 4 -48.89 4.25 14.98
N GLY A 5 -48.50 3.03 15.32
CA GLY A 5 -47.16 2.73 15.77
C GLY A 5 -46.19 3.08 14.64
N ILE A 6 -45.36 4.10 14.88
CA ILE A 6 -44.19 4.37 14.06
C ILE A 6 -43.18 3.30 14.42
N GLU A 7 -43.02 2.28 13.58
CA GLU A 7 -41.82 1.45 13.60
C GLU A 7 -40.62 2.40 13.44
N MET A 8 -39.80 2.54 14.49
CA MET A 8 -38.53 3.25 14.38
C MET A 8 -37.67 2.49 13.37
N ALA A 9 -37.57 3.02 12.15
CA ALA A 9 -36.67 2.50 11.15
C ALA A 9 -35.26 2.40 11.74
N SER A 10 -34.73 1.18 11.81
CA SER A 10 -33.33 0.91 12.16
C SER A 10 -32.43 1.82 11.33
N LYS A 11 -31.67 2.71 11.99
CA LYS A 11 -30.72 3.57 11.29
C LYS A 11 -29.63 2.69 10.67
N ASP A 12 -29.43 2.79 9.35
CA ASP A 12 -28.38 2.08 8.62
C ASP A 12 -27.01 2.71 8.95
N CYS A 13 -26.48 2.42 10.13
CA CYS A 13 -25.13 2.84 10.53
C CYS A 13 -24.05 2.00 9.83
N VAL A 14 -22.87 2.58 9.64
CA VAL A 14 -21.68 1.84 9.21
C VAL A 14 -21.36 0.77 10.26
N LYS A 15 -21.29 -0.48 9.83
CA LYS A 15 -20.88 -1.59 10.70
C LYS A 15 -19.37 -1.68 10.75
N VAL A 16 -18.83 -1.99 11.92
CA VAL A 16 -17.39 -2.07 12.14
C VAL A 16 -17.00 -3.40 12.75
N ALA A 17 -16.02 -4.04 12.11
CA ALA A 17 -15.37 -5.26 12.58
C ALA A 17 -13.92 -4.97 12.93
N VAL A 18 -13.42 -5.60 13.98
CA VAL A 18 -11.99 -5.55 14.33
C VAL A 18 -11.39 -6.94 14.16
N ARG A 19 -10.24 -7.06 13.49
CA ARG A 19 -9.51 -8.32 13.31
C ARG A 19 -8.07 -8.20 13.78
N VAL A 20 -7.65 -9.08 14.69
CA VAL A 20 -6.28 -9.11 15.23
C VAL A 20 -5.54 -10.32 14.65
N ARG A 21 -4.42 -10.08 13.97
CA ARG A 21 -3.63 -11.14 13.32
C ARG A 21 -2.65 -11.84 14.27
N PRO A 22 -2.03 -12.99 13.89
CA PRO A 22 -0.89 -13.56 14.61
C PRO A 22 0.30 -12.60 14.61
N PHE A 23 1.28 -12.82 15.51
CA PHE A 23 2.57 -12.17 15.36
C PHE A 23 3.21 -12.53 14.02
N ASN A 24 3.84 -11.55 13.39
CA ASN A 24 4.72 -11.81 12.26
C ASN A 24 6.10 -12.26 12.75
N LYS A 25 7.00 -12.61 11.83
CA LYS A 25 8.36 -13.08 12.17
C LYS A 25 9.12 -12.03 12.99
N ARG A 26 9.15 -10.78 12.50
CA ARG A 26 9.78 -9.64 13.17
C ARG A 26 9.32 -9.45 14.62
N GLU A 27 8.01 -9.51 14.88
CA GLU A 27 7.44 -9.32 16.22
C GLU A 27 7.77 -10.49 17.15
N ARG A 28 7.79 -11.73 16.64
CA ARG A 28 8.26 -12.88 17.43
C ARG A 28 9.73 -12.75 17.77
N ASP A 29 10.55 -12.41 16.78
CA ASP A 29 12.00 -12.31 16.91
C ASP A 29 12.39 -11.13 17.82
N ALA A 30 11.62 -10.03 17.80
CA ALA A 30 11.75 -8.92 18.73
C ALA A 30 11.18 -9.19 20.13
N GLY A 31 10.68 -10.40 20.41
CA GLY A 31 10.12 -10.75 21.72
C GLY A 31 8.90 -9.91 22.12
N SER A 32 8.13 -9.41 21.14
CA SER A 32 6.99 -8.53 21.39
C SER A 32 5.93 -9.17 22.28
N ARG A 33 5.36 -8.37 23.18
CA ARG A 33 4.25 -8.80 24.04
C ARG A 33 2.91 -8.46 23.40
N CYS A 34 1.92 -9.31 23.67
CA CYS A 34 0.55 -9.10 23.19
C CYS A 34 -0.12 -8.04 24.06
N VAL A 35 -0.47 -6.90 23.49
CA VAL A 35 -1.13 -5.78 24.20
C VAL A 35 -2.64 -5.71 23.96
N ILE A 36 -3.20 -6.64 23.19
CA ILE A 36 -4.61 -6.69 22.84
C ILE A 36 -5.27 -7.91 23.46
N SER A 37 -6.42 -7.71 24.08
CA SER A 37 -7.33 -8.77 24.51
C SER A 37 -8.73 -8.54 23.95
N MET A 38 -9.46 -9.62 23.67
CA MET A 38 -10.82 -9.58 23.15
C MET A 38 -11.75 -10.41 24.04
N THR A 39 -12.91 -9.86 24.37
CA THR A 39 -13.99 -10.58 25.07
C THR A 39 -15.30 -10.26 24.37
N SER A 40 -15.88 -11.25 23.69
CA SER A 40 -17.03 -11.06 22.79
C SER A 40 -16.71 -9.95 21.78
N ASN A 41 -17.46 -8.84 21.77
CA ASN A 41 -17.25 -7.71 20.88
C ASN A 41 -16.43 -6.55 21.49
N ASN A 42 -15.90 -6.74 22.71
CA ASN A 42 -15.05 -5.77 23.38
C ASN A 42 -13.59 -6.05 23.08
N ILE A 43 -12.86 -5.02 22.67
CA ILE A 43 -11.42 -5.05 22.44
C ILE A 43 -10.75 -4.12 23.45
N THR A 44 -9.89 -4.68 24.27
CA THR A 44 -9.09 -3.94 25.24
C THR A 44 -7.64 -3.90 24.78
N ILE A 45 -7.09 -2.69 24.69
CA ILE A 45 -5.68 -2.45 24.39
C ILE A 45 -5.00 -1.88 25.65
N GLN A 46 -3.87 -2.47 26.02
CA GLN A 46 -3.10 -2.11 27.20
C GLN A 46 -1.86 -1.29 26.80
N ASP A 47 -1.63 -0.17 27.47
CA ASP A 47 -0.44 0.64 27.24
C ASP A 47 0.82 -0.09 27.75
N PRO A 48 1.79 -0.41 26.87
CA PRO A 48 3.01 -1.11 27.30
C PRO A 48 3.86 -0.28 28.26
N ARG A 49 3.72 1.07 28.25
CA ARG A 49 4.46 1.99 29.11
C ARG A 49 3.79 2.20 30.46
N ASN A 50 2.48 1.96 30.56
CA ASN A 50 1.71 2.12 31.79
C ASN A 50 0.61 1.05 31.88
N GLN A 51 0.87 -0.01 32.62
CA GLN A 51 -0.05 -1.14 32.76
C GLN A 51 -1.42 -0.77 33.36
N GLN A 52 -1.54 0.36 34.06
CA GLN A 52 -2.82 0.86 34.58
C GLN A 52 -3.67 1.58 33.52
N ASN A 53 -3.07 1.97 32.39
CA ASN A 53 -3.74 2.67 31.30
C ASN A 53 -4.22 1.66 30.25
N SER A 54 -5.39 1.06 30.45
CA SER A 54 -6.06 0.23 29.46
C SER A 54 -7.26 0.94 28.86
N ARG A 55 -7.51 0.74 27.56
CA ARG A 55 -8.70 1.28 26.88
C ARG A 55 -9.51 0.17 26.25
N THR A 56 -10.82 0.19 26.48
CA THR A 56 -11.77 -0.78 25.93
C THR A 56 -12.66 -0.12 24.90
N PHE A 57 -12.83 -0.78 23.77
CA PHE A 57 -13.68 -0.35 22.66
C PHE A 57 -14.69 -1.45 22.34
N THR A 58 -15.91 -1.08 21.92
CA THR A 58 -16.98 -2.04 21.59
C THR A 58 -17.43 -1.87 20.14
N PHE A 59 -17.29 -2.93 19.35
CA PHE A 59 -17.63 -2.94 17.92
C PHE A 59 -18.76 -3.90 17.60
N ASP A 60 -19.15 -3.99 16.33
CA ASP A 60 -20.23 -4.88 15.89
C ASP A 60 -19.74 -6.32 15.75
N TYR A 61 -18.46 -6.48 15.38
CA TYR A 61 -17.78 -7.77 15.28
C TYR A 61 -16.34 -7.67 15.79
N ALA A 62 -15.85 -8.75 16.41
CA ALA A 62 -14.46 -8.89 16.82
C ALA A 62 -13.95 -10.28 16.41
N TYR A 63 -12.82 -10.33 15.70
CA TYR A 63 -12.22 -11.53 15.15
C TYR A 63 -10.80 -11.69 15.72
N TRP A 64 -10.63 -12.70 16.56
CA TRP A 64 -9.33 -13.05 17.12
C TRP A 64 -8.66 -14.07 16.20
N SER A 65 -7.71 -13.64 15.38
CA SER A 65 -6.90 -14.53 14.54
C SER A 65 -5.47 -14.69 15.09
N HIS A 66 -5.19 -14.28 16.33
CA HIS A 66 -3.82 -14.22 16.85
C HIS A 66 -3.22 -15.59 17.25
N SER A 67 -4.03 -16.48 17.81
CA SER A 67 -3.60 -17.77 18.38
C SER A 67 -4.74 -18.79 18.45
N GLY A 68 -4.41 -20.06 18.70
CA GLY A 68 -5.37 -21.17 18.76
C GLY A 68 -5.67 -21.78 17.38
N PHE A 69 -4.65 -21.82 16.50
CA PHE A 69 -4.79 -22.29 15.13
C PHE A 69 -3.66 -23.23 14.73
N SER A 70 -3.97 -24.16 13.83
CA SER A 70 -3.01 -25.06 13.20
C SER A 70 -3.11 -24.98 11.68
N ARG A 71 -2.05 -25.39 10.98
CA ARG A 71 -2.05 -25.51 9.51
C ARG A 71 -2.42 -26.94 9.14
N ASN A 72 -3.51 -27.13 8.40
CA ASN A 72 -3.92 -28.45 7.93
C ASN A 72 -3.08 -28.91 6.72
N LYS A 73 -3.35 -30.12 6.21
CA LYS A 73 -2.63 -30.72 5.07
C LYS A 73 -2.77 -29.92 3.77
N ASP A 74 -3.89 -29.21 3.60
CA ASP A 74 -4.16 -28.36 2.44
C ASP A 74 -3.55 -26.95 2.58
N GLY A 75 -2.85 -26.71 3.69
CA GLY A 75 -2.22 -25.43 3.99
C GLY A 75 -3.16 -24.35 4.53
N LEU A 76 -4.41 -24.70 4.86
CA LEU A 76 -5.39 -23.80 5.49
C LEU A 76 -5.10 -23.64 6.98
N PHE A 77 -5.29 -22.43 7.48
CA PHE A 77 -5.26 -22.16 8.92
C PHE A 77 -6.66 -22.40 9.50
N VAL A 78 -6.73 -23.35 10.42
CA VAL A 78 -7.99 -23.79 11.05
C VAL A 78 -7.88 -23.72 12.57
N PRO A 79 -9.01 -23.55 13.29
CA PRO A 79 -9.01 -23.61 14.75
C PRO A 79 -8.42 -24.95 15.25
N GLU A 80 -7.58 -24.91 16.28
CA GLU A 80 -7.08 -26.13 16.95
C GLU A 80 -8.22 -26.90 17.64
N GLU A 81 -9.19 -26.18 18.17
CA GLU A 81 -10.36 -26.73 18.86
C GLU A 81 -11.65 -26.25 18.18
N ALA A 82 -12.62 -27.15 18.03
CA ALA A 82 -13.92 -26.81 17.46
C ALA A 82 -14.64 -25.80 18.36
N GLY A 83 -15.01 -24.64 17.80
CA GLY A 83 -15.58 -23.53 18.58
C GLY A 83 -14.54 -22.73 19.38
N GLY A 84 -13.25 -22.97 19.16
CA GLY A 84 -12.16 -22.18 19.74
C GLY A 84 -12.21 -20.71 19.31
N ARG A 85 -11.42 -19.88 19.98
CA ARG A 85 -11.40 -18.42 19.77
C ARG A 85 -10.84 -17.96 18.41
N TYR A 86 -10.22 -18.85 17.64
CA TYR A 86 -9.59 -18.50 16.38
C TYR A 86 -10.62 -18.22 15.27
N ALA A 87 -10.56 -17.02 14.70
CA ALA A 87 -11.32 -16.63 13.54
C ALA A 87 -10.53 -16.90 12.24
N ASP A 88 -10.90 -17.97 11.54
CA ASP A 88 -10.40 -18.29 10.21
C ASP A 88 -11.04 -17.40 9.12
N GLN A 89 -10.64 -17.60 7.85
CA GLN A 89 -11.21 -16.82 6.73
C GLN A 89 -12.72 -17.09 6.53
N ALA A 90 -13.16 -18.33 6.78
CA ALA A 90 -14.55 -18.74 6.61
C ALA A 90 -15.47 -18.07 7.63
N ASN A 91 -15.05 -18.00 8.89
CA ASN A 91 -15.74 -17.32 9.98
C ASN A 91 -15.91 -15.82 9.68
N VAL A 92 -14.84 -15.16 9.21
CA VAL A 92 -14.87 -13.75 8.82
C VAL A 92 -15.79 -13.52 7.61
N PHE A 93 -15.80 -14.42 6.63
CA PHE A 93 -16.72 -14.36 5.50
C PHE A 93 -18.18 -14.53 5.93
N HIS A 94 -18.46 -15.50 6.78
CA HIS A 94 -19.82 -15.73 7.29
C HIS A 94 -20.35 -14.50 8.05
N GLY A 95 -19.51 -13.85 8.87
CA GLY A 95 -19.91 -12.68 9.64
C GLY A 95 -20.04 -11.39 8.82
N LEU A 96 -19.16 -11.16 7.83
CA LEU A 96 -19.14 -9.90 7.06
C LEU A 96 -19.54 -10.08 5.59
N GLY A 97 -18.88 -11.01 4.90
CA GLY A 97 -19.03 -11.24 3.46
C GLY A 97 -20.44 -11.67 3.05
N GLN A 98 -21.07 -12.54 3.82
CA GLN A 98 -22.45 -12.99 3.57
C GLN A 98 -23.43 -11.81 3.61
N GLY A 99 -23.31 -10.93 4.61
CA GLY A 99 -24.17 -9.74 4.72
C GLY A 99 -23.99 -8.76 3.55
N ILE A 100 -22.75 -8.56 3.08
CA ILE A 100 -22.46 -7.75 1.89
C ILE A 100 -23.11 -8.36 0.64
N LEU A 101 -22.96 -9.67 0.46
CA LEU A 101 -23.58 -10.40 -0.65
C LEU A 101 -25.10 -10.29 -0.62
N ASP A 102 -25.71 -10.57 0.53
CA ASP A 102 -27.17 -10.50 0.70
C ASP A 102 -27.70 -9.10 0.37
N ASN A 103 -27.03 -8.05 0.86
CA ASN A 103 -27.40 -6.66 0.53
C ASN A 103 -27.39 -6.42 -0.98
N ALA A 104 -26.36 -6.88 -1.68
CA ALA A 104 -26.24 -6.75 -3.12
C ALA A 104 -27.35 -7.51 -3.86
N LEU A 105 -27.68 -8.74 -3.43
CA LEU A 105 -28.75 -9.56 -4.02
C LEU A 105 -30.15 -8.94 -3.84
N HIS A 106 -30.34 -8.12 -2.81
CA HIS A 106 -31.56 -7.35 -2.58
C HIS A 106 -31.60 -6.04 -3.38
N GLY A 107 -30.51 -5.64 -4.04
CA GLY A 107 -30.38 -4.43 -4.84
C GLY A 107 -29.82 -3.22 -4.09
N TYR A 108 -29.27 -3.39 -2.89
CA TYR A 108 -28.55 -2.32 -2.20
C TYR A 108 -27.11 -2.23 -2.70
N ASN A 109 -26.56 -1.01 -2.78
CA ASN A 109 -25.11 -0.87 -2.87
C ASN A 109 -24.48 -1.33 -1.56
N ALA A 110 -23.34 -2.00 -1.65
CA ALA A 110 -22.63 -2.50 -0.49
C ALA A 110 -21.14 -2.16 -0.60
N THR A 111 -20.53 -1.71 0.48
CA THR A 111 -19.11 -1.38 0.50
C THR A 111 -18.42 -2.07 1.67
N LEU A 112 -17.27 -2.70 1.41
CA LEU A 112 -16.39 -3.28 2.41
C LEU A 112 -15.03 -2.58 2.35
N LEU A 113 -14.63 -1.95 3.45
CA LEU A 113 -13.37 -1.20 3.57
C LEU A 113 -12.42 -1.91 4.53
N ALA A 114 -11.20 -2.23 4.09
CA ALA A 114 -10.13 -2.66 4.99
C ALA A 114 -9.23 -1.49 5.38
N TYR A 115 -9.01 -1.30 6.69
CA TYR A 115 -8.20 -0.21 7.24
C TYR A 115 -7.26 -0.71 8.34
N GLY A 116 -6.09 -0.09 8.46
CA GLY A 116 -5.05 -0.44 9.43
C GLY A 116 -3.64 -0.21 8.88
N GLN A 117 -2.63 -0.32 9.73
CA GLN A 117 -1.24 -0.11 9.32
C GLN A 117 -0.77 -1.14 8.28
N THR A 118 0.32 -0.86 7.58
CA THR A 118 0.97 -1.85 6.71
C THR A 118 1.34 -3.10 7.51
N GLY A 119 1.07 -4.27 6.91
CA GLY A 119 1.28 -5.56 7.56
C GLY A 119 0.24 -5.94 8.62
N SER A 120 -0.81 -5.15 8.90
CA SER A 120 -1.84 -5.50 9.90
C SER A 120 -2.81 -6.62 9.45
N GLY A 121 -2.86 -6.93 8.16
CA GLY A 121 -3.74 -7.98 7.60
C GLY A 121 -4.91 -7.48 6.75
N LYS A 122 -4.87 -6.24 6.24
CA LYS A 122 -5.87 -5.68 5.31
C LYS A 122 -6.07 -6.57 4.08
N SER A 123 -5.00 -6.74 3.29
CA SER A 123 -5.03 -7.49 2.05
C SER A 123 -5.23 -8.99 2.26
N TYR A 124 -4.75 -9.55 3.38
CA TYR A 124 -5.06 -10.92 3.80
C TYR A 124 -6.56 -11.12 4.08
N SER A 125 -7.24 -10.12 4.64
CA SER A 125 -8.69 -10.21 4.88
C SER A 125 -9.48 -10.03 3.59
N MET A 126 -9.05 -9.11 2.71
CA MET A 126 -9.74 -8.83 1.46
C MET A 126 -9.50 -9.93 0.41
N VAL A 127 -8.25 -10.16 0.02
CA VAL A 127 -7.88 -11.09 -1.07
C VAL A 127 -7.54 -12.47 -0.52
N GLY A 128 -6.80 -12.54 0.59
CA GLY A 128 -6.26 -13.80 1.12
C GLY A 128 -4.81 -14.05 0.72
N ASN A 129 -4.29 -15.23 1.08
CA ASN A 129 -2.96 -15.69 0.68
C ASN A 129 -2.95 -17.22 0.47
N GLY A 130 -2.43 -17.65 -0.68
CA GLY A 130 -2.35 -19.05 -1.08
C GLY A 130 -3.71 -19.75 -0.94
N PRO A 131 -3.81 -20.87 -0.19
CA PRO A 131 -5.08 -21.59 -0.01
C PRO A 131 -6.09 -20.82 0.84
N ASN A 132 -5.66 -19.84 1.65
CA ASN A 132 -6.51 -19.09 2.57
C ASN A 132 -7.19 -17.91 1.85
N LYS A 133 -8.17 -18.22 0.99
CA LYS A 133 -8.97 -17.25 0.24
C LYS A 133 -9.66 -16.23 1.17
N GLY A 134 -9.58 -14.94 0.82
CA GLY A 134 -10.18 -13.85 1.58
C GLY A 134 -11.65 -13.60 1.26
N LEU A 135 -12.14 -12.42 1.67
CA LEU A 135 -13.53 -11.99 1.48
C LEU A 135 -13.93 -11.86 0.01
N ILE A 136 -13.08 -11.30 -0.84
CA ILE A 136 -13.36 -11.03 -2.26
C ILE A 136 -13.57 -12.33 -3.07
N PRO A 137 -12.59 -13.26 -3.16
CA PRO A 137 -12.77 -14.48 -3.96
C PRO A 137 -13.94 -15.34 -3.45
N THR A 138 -14.11 -15.44 -2.12
CA THR A 138 -15.22 -16.19 -1.52
C THR A 138 -16.58 -15.55 -1.83
N LEU A 139 -16.68 -14.21 -1.83
CA LEU A 139 -17.89 -13.48 -2.20
C LEU A 139 -18.28 -13.77 -3.65
N CYS A 140 -17.31 -13.71 -4.56
CA CYS A 140 -17.53 -13.98 -5.97
C CYS A 140 -17.96 -15.43 -6.22
N GLU A 141 -17.34 -16.40 -5.54
CA GLU A 141 -17.74 -17.80 -5.61
C GLU A 141 -19.20 -18.01 -5.17
N ARG A 142 -19.58 -17.42 -4.02
CA ARG A 142 -20.95 -17.49 -3.50
C ARG A 142 -21.95 -16.76 -4.38
N LEU A 143 -21.58 -15.62 -4.97
CA LEU A 143 -22.41 -14.88 -5.92
C LEU A 143 -22.75 -15.75 -7.14
N PHE A 144 -21.76 -16.36 -7.78
CA PHE A 144 -22.00 -17.21 -8.95
C PHE A 144 -22.65 -18.55 -8.59
N GLN A 145 -22.45 -19.07 -7.37
CA GLN A 145 -23.23 -20.20 -6.86
C GLN A 145 -24.71 -19.82 -6.74
N PHE A 146 -25.02 -18.65 -6.18
CA PHE A 146 -26.38 -18.15 -6.08
C PHE A 146 -27.03 -17.98 -7.47
N ILE A 147 -26.31 -17.38 -8.43
CA ILE A 147 -26.80 -17.14 -9.79
C ILE A 147 -27.18 -18.46 -10.47
N ARG A 148 -26.33 -19.49 -10.37
CA ARG A 148 -26.61 -20.82 -10.91
C ARG A 148 -27.86 -21.45 -10.31
N ASN A 149 -28.07 -21.28 -9.00
CA ASN A 149 -29.22 -21.85 -8.29
C ASN A 149 -30.54 -21.09 -8.54
N SER A 150 -30.51 -19.89 -9.13
CA SER A 150 -31.67 -18.99 -9.23
C SER A 150 -32.10 -18.65 -10.67
N GLN A 151 -31.56 -19.35 -11.67
CA GLN A 151 -31.76 -19.03 -13.09
C GLN A 151 -33.23 -19.01 -13.54
N ASP A 152 -34.10 -19.83 -12.92
CA ASP A 152 -35.52 -19.90 -13.28
C ASP A 152 -36.34 -18.68 -12.83
N SER A 153 -35.83 -17.91 -11.87
CA SER A 153 -36.56 -16.78 -11.24
C SER A 153 -36.14 -15.42 -11.76
N ARG A 154 -34.87 -15.27 -12.15
CA ARG A 154 -34.27 -13.98 -12.51
C ARG A 154 -33.03 -14.17 -13.39
N GLN A 155 -32.84 -13.26 -14.33
CA GLN A 155 -31.61 -13.17 -15.11
C GLN A 155 -30.62 -12.28 -14.37
N CYS A 156 -29.38 -12.74 -14.19
CA CYS A 156 -28.30 -11.98 -13.56
C CYS A 156 -27.20 -11.66 -14.57
N GLN A 157 -26.68 -10.44 -14.50
CA GLN A 157 -25.50 -9.99 -15.26
C GLN A 157 -24.50 -9.42 -14.26
N VAL A 158 -23.23 -9.84 -14.36
CA VAL A 158 -22.17 -9.43 -13.45
C VAL A 158 -21.08 -8.71 -14.24
N PHE A 159 -20.63 -7.57 -13.72
CA PHE A 159 -19.51 -6.80 -14.28
C PHE A 159 -18.43 -6.62 -13.22
N PHE A 160 -17.18 -6.69 -13.65
CA PHE A 160 -16.01 -6.53 -12.81
C PHE A 160 -15.16 -5.35 -13.30
N SER A 161 -14.71 -4.54 -12.36
CA SER A 161 -13.72 -3.48 -12.57
C SER A 161 -12.72 -3.50 -11.42
N MET A 162 -11.46 -3.19 -11.71
CA MET A 162 -10.40 -3.11 -10.72
C MET A 162 -9.52 -1.91 -11.01
N LEU A 163 -9.32 -1.06 -10.01
CA LEU A 163 -8.52 0.16 -10.13
C LEU A 163 -7.59 0.34 -8.93
N GLU A 164 -6.55 1.13 -9.15
CA GLU A 164 -5.62 1.58 -8.14
C GLU A 164 -5.63 3.11 -8.07
N ILE A 165 -5.56 3.65 -6.85
CA ILE A 165 -5.37 5.07 -6.59
C ILE A 165 -3.99 5.23 -5.98
N TYR A 166 -3.09 5.89 -6.69
CA TYR A 166 -1.73 6.19 -6.23
C TYR A 166 -1.40 7.64 -6.56
N ASN A 167 -0.95 8.40 -5.56
CA ASN A 167 -0.65 9.83 -5.69
C ASN A 167 -1.79 10.64 -6.35
N GLU A 168 -3.03 10.41 -5.93
CA GLU A 168 -4.26 11.01 -6.51
C GLU A 168 -4.50 10.71 -8.00
N LEU A 169 -3.72 9.82 -8.62
CA LEU A 169 -3.95 9.32 -9.97
C LEU A 169 -4.75 8.02 -9.92
N VAL A 170 -5.77 7.90 -10.77
CA VAL A 170 -6.56 6.68 -10.93
C VAL A 170 -5.98 5.85 -12.08
N ILE A 171 -5.64 4.60 -11.79
CA ILE A 171 -5.08 3.65 -12.77
C ILE A 171 -6.07 2.49 -12.93
N ASP A 172 -6.48 2.21 -14.16
CA ASP A 172 -7.25 1.00 -14.49
C ASP A 172 -6.32 -0.20 -14.56
N LEU A 173 -6.52 -1.18 -13.67
CA LEU A 173 -5.66 -2.36 -13.57
C LEU A 173 -6.00 -3.44 -14.63
N LEU A 174 -7.11 -3.29 -15.36
CA LEU A 174 -7.56 -4.20 -16.41
C LEU A 174 -7.24 -3.70 -17.82
N SER A 175 -6.74 -2.47 -17.96
CA SER A 175 -6.35 -1.88 -19.25
C SER A 175 -4.94 -2.27 -19.68
N LYS A 176 -4.75 -2.52 -20.98
CA LYS A 176 -3.43 -2.70 -21.62
C LYS A 176 -2.87 -1.41 -22.23
N ALA A 177 -3.70 -0.39 -22.41
CA ALA A 177 -3.29 0.83 -23.12
C ALA A 177 -2.15 1.54 -22.37
N SER A 178 -1.23 2.16 -23.12
CA SER A 178 -0.19 3.02 -22.55
C SER A 178 -0.85 3.98 -21.57
N ARG A 179 -0.38 3.94 -20.32
CA ARG A 179 -0.95 4.74 -19.24
C ARG A 179 -0.98 6.19 -19.73
N SER A 180 -2.17 6.79 -19.78
CA SER A 180 -2.24 8.23 -19.94
C SER A 180 -1.41 8.84 -18.81
N ALA A 181 -0.46 9.73 -19.13
CA ALA A 181 0.48 10.29 -18.16
C ALA A 181 -0.22 10.97 -16.95
N GLY A 182 -1.53 11.26 -17.05
CA GLY A 182 -2.36 11.83 -15.98
C GLY A 182 -3.43 10.90 -15.39
N GLY A 183 -3.41 9.59 -15.65
CA GLY A 183 -4.41 8.64 -15.15
C GLY A 183 -5.83 8.84 -15.72
N LEU A 184 -6.81 8.12 -15.17
CA LEU A 184 -8.23 8.27 -15.47
C LEU A 184 -8.85 9.42 -14.67
N ARG A 185 -9.80 10.14 -15.28
CA ARG A 185 -10.46 11.29 -14.66
C ARG A 185 -11.67 10.87 -13.83
N VAL A 186 -11.80 11.45 -12.63
CA VAL A 186 -13.01 11.33 -11.81
C VAL A 186 -13.97 12.47 -12.18
N ARG A 187 -15.19 12.11 -12.57
CA ARG A 187 -16.28 13.04 -12.87
C ARG A 187 -17.42 12.90 -11.86
N GLU A 188 -18.28 13.91 -11.80
CA GLU A 188 -19.47 13.93 -10.95
C GLU A 188 -20.71 13.97 -11.84
N ASP A 189 -21.67 13.08 -11.59
CA ASP A 189 -23.00 13.09 -12.20
C ASP A 189 -24.06 13.26 -11.10
N GLN A 190 -25.15 13.97 -11.40
CA GLN A 190 -26.18 14.29 -10.41
C GLN A 190 -26.90 13.06 -9.85
N GLN A 191 -27.07 12.00 -10.65
CA GLN A 191 -27.77 10.78 -10.24
C GLN A 191 -26.80 9.70 -9.75
N ARG A 192 -25.66 9.55 -10.41
CA ARG A 192 -24.67 8.51 -10.12
C ARG A 192 -23.66 8.91 -9.04
N GLY A 193 -23.49 10.20 -8.77
CA GLY A 193 -22.41 10.72 -7.93
C GLY A 193 -21.06 10.68 -8.66
N PHE A 194 -19.97 10.60 -7.90
CA PHE A 194 -18.63 10.50 -8.48
C PHE A 194 -18.40 9.15 -9.16
N TYR A 195 -17.83 9.18 -10.36
CA TYR A 195 -17.43 7.99 -11.10
C TYR A 195 -16.14 8.23 -11.89
N VAL A 196 -15.46 7.14 -12.24
CA VAL A 196 -14.25 7.19 -13.07
C VAL A 196 -14.65 7.08 -14.54
N GLU A 197 -14.35 8.11 -15.32
CA GLU A 197 -14.55 8.12 -16.76
C GLU A 197 -13.53 7.19 -17.44
N GLY A 198 -14.00 6.33 -18.34
CA GLY A 198 -13.14 5.39 -19.07
C GLY A 198 -12.73 4.14 -18.30
N LEU A 199 -13.18 3.95 -17.05
CA LEU A 199 -12.92 2.72 -16.29
C LEU A 199 -13.60 1.51 -16.97
N ARG A 200 -12.79 0.50 -17.28
CA ARG A 200 -13.23 -0.71 -17.96
C ARG A 200 -14.17 -1.53 -17.08
N ARG A 201 -15.28 -1.99 -17.67
CA ARG A 201 -16.27 -2.89 -17.05
C ARG A 201 -16.29 -4.19 -17.82
N VAL A 202 -15.72 -5.25 -17.26
CA VAL A 202 -15.60 -6.54 -17.93
C VAL A 202 -16.79 -7.43 -17.53
N PRO A 203 -17.59 -7.93 -18.48
CA PRO A 203 -18.66 -8.88 -18.19
C PRO A 203 -18.07 -10.20 -17.67
N CYS A 204 -18.67 -10.76 -16.62
CA CYS A 204 -18.21 -11.99 -16.01
C CYS A 204 -19.31 -13.05 -15.99
N ASP A 205 -18.99 -14.28 -16.39
CA ASP A 205 -19.89 -15.43 -16.41
C ASP A 205 -19.66 -16.43 -15.26
N SER A 206 -18.50 -16.34 -14.60
CA SER A 206 -18.05 -17.31 -13.61
C SER A 206 -17.12 -16.71 -12.56
N ALA A 207 -17.06 -17.36 -11.40
CA ALA A 207 -16.12 -16.97 -10.33
C ALA A 207 -14.65 -17.14 -10.76
N VAL A 208 -14.37 -18.13 -11.61
CA VAL A 208 -13.03 -18.39 -12.15
C VAL A 208 -12.55 -17.23 -13.01
N GLN A 209 -13.43 -16.67 -13.85
CA GLN A 209 -13.11 -15.49 -14.65
C GLN A 209 -12.77 -14.28 -13.76
N VAL A 210 -13.50 -14.08 -12.65
CA VAL A 210 -13.20 -13.00 -11.70
C VAL A 210 -11.84 -13.20 -11.03
N GLU A 211 -11.51 -14.41 -10.57
CA GLU A 211 -10.19 -14.73 -10.00
C GLU A 211 -9.06 -14.41 -10.99
N GLN A 212 -9.24 -14.74 -12.27
CA GLN A 212 -8.26 -14.45 -13.31
C GLN A 212 -8.14 -12.95 -13.63
N LEU A 213 -9.23 -12.19 -13.60
CA LEU A 213 -9.19 -10.73 -13.71
C LEU A 213 -8.47 -10.09 -12.51
N MET A 214 -8.62 -10.65 -11.31
CA MET A 214 -7.85 -10.23 -10.13
C MET A 214 -6.35 -10.56 -10.27
N GLU A 215 -6.00 -11.75 -10.78
CA GLU A 215 -4.61 -12.11 -11.10
C GLU A 215 -4.00 -11.13 -12.11
N GLN A 216 -4.74 -10.80 -13.17
CA GLN A 216 -4.33 -9.79 -14.16
C GLN A 216 -4.13 -8.42 -13.51
N GLY A 217 -5.10 -7.94 -12.74
CA GLY A 217 -5.00 -6.64 -12.08
C GLY A 217 -3.82 -6.54 -11.13
N THR A 218 -3.56 -7.61 -10.36
CA THR A 218 -2.37 -7.74 -9.51
C THR A 218 -1.09 -7.69 -10.34
N ARG A 219 -1.03 -8.32 -11.52
CA ARG A 219 0.12 -8.23 -12.43
C ARG A 219 0.35 -6.83 -12.97
N THR A 220 -0.71 -6.14 -13.37
CA THR A 220 -0.61 -4.74 -13.81
C THR A 220 -0.09 -3.85 -12.68
N ARG A 221 -0.54 -4.11 -11.44
CA ARG A 221 -0.07 -3.42 -10.23
C ARG A 221 1.40 -3.72 -9.91
N THR A 222 1.83 -4.98 -9.97
CA THR A 222 3.24 -5.36 -9.77
C THR A 222 4.14 -4.67 -10.78
N THR A 223 3.81 -4.74 -12.07
CA THR A 223 4.61 -4.07 -13.11
C THR A 223 4.62 -2.55 -12.95
N ALA A 224 3.53 -1.94 -12.44
CA ALA A 224 3.51 -0.53 -12.05
C ALA A 224 4.50 -0.21 -10.94
N ALA A 225 4.45 -0.99 -9.86
CA ALA A 225 5.32 -0.84 -8.69
C ALA A 225 6.79 -0.94 -9.10
N THR A 226 7.15 -1.90 -9.94
CA THR A 226 8.53 -2.09 -10.41
C THR A 226 8.99 -0.97 -11.36
N HIS A 227 8.13 -0.50 -12.27
CA HIS A 227 8.50 0.56 -13.21
C HIS A 227 8.65 1.92 -12.51
N MET A 228 7.77 2.24 -11.58
CA MET A 228 7.71 3.57 -10.97
C MET A 228 8.41 3.61 -9.59
N ASN A 229 8.95 2.50 -9.10
CA ASN A 229 9.33 2.33 -7.68
C ASN A 229 8.15 2.68 -6.73
N ALA A 230 6.91 2.49 -7.20
CA ALA A 230 5.74 2.82 -6.40
C ALA A 230 5.54 1.76 -5.31
N ASN A 231 5.53 2.18 -4.04
CA ASN A 231 5.29 1.28 -2.92
C ASN A 231 3.78 0.98 -2.79
N SER A 232 3.40 -0.29 -2.92
CA SER A 232 2.00 -0.74 -2.87
C SER A 232 1.34 -0.53 -1.51
N SER A 233 2.12 -0.39 -0.44
CA SER A 233 1.61 0.00 0.89
C SER A 233 1.00 1.41 0.92
N ARG A 234 1.28 2.24 -0.09
CA ARG A 234 0.82 3.63 -0.21
C ARG A 234 -0.25 3.82 -1.29
N SER A 235 -0.67 2.76 -1.97
CA SER A 235 -1.78 2.82 -2.93
C SER A 235 -3.05 2.20 -2.36
N HIS A 236 -4.20 2.66 -2.85
CA HIS A 236 -5.51 2.10 -2.53
C HIS A 236 -5.97 1.24 -3.70
N MET A 237 -6.44 0.03 -3.41
CA MET A 237 -7.02 -0.86 -4.42
C MET A 237 -8.53 -0.93 -4.25
N LEU A 238 -9.26 -0.70 -5.33
CA LEU A 238 -10.72 -0.79 -5.37
C LEU A 238 -11.12 -1.83 -6.42
N ILE A 239 -11.87 -2.83 -5.98
CA ILE A 239 -12.58 -3.78 -6.83
C ILE A 239 -14.07 -3.45 -6.79
N ILE A 240 -14.69 -3.34 -7.96
CA ILE A 240 -16.11 -3.04 -8.11
C ILE A 240 -16.76 -4.22 -8.82
N VAL A 241 -17.65 -4.92 -8.12
CA VAL A 241 -18.52 -5.95 -8.71
C VAL A 241 -19.91 -5.36 -8.85
N GLN A 242 -20.36 -5.14 -10.08
CA GLN A 242 -21.70 -4.66 -10.36
C GLN A 242 -22.60 -5.83 -10.72
N LEU A 243 -23.69 -5.99 -9.97
CA LEU A 243 -24.71 -7.00 -10.20
C LEU A 243 -25.98 -6.33 -10.72
N LYS A 244 -26.46 -6.81 -11.87
CA LYS A 244 -27.75 -6.44 -12.44
C LYS A 244 -28.66 -7.66 -12.42
N GLN A 245 -29.86 -7.50 -11.87
CA GLN A 245 -30.86 -8.55 -11.71
C GLN A 245 -32.16 -8.15 -12.39
N ILE A 246 -32.57 -8.93 -13.38
CA ILE A 246 -33.79 -8.72 -14.16
C ILE A 246 -34.83 -9.75 -13.69
N PHE A 247 -35.88 -9.27 -13.06
CA PHE A 247 -37.00 -10.08 -12.57
C PHE A 247 -38.12 -10.04 -13.60
N SER A 248 -38.13 -11.02 -14.52
CA SER A 248 -39.09 -11.03 -15.64
C SER A 248 -40.55 -11.07 -15.21
N LYS A 249 -40.87 -11.73 -14.09
CA LYS A 249 -42.25 -11.84 -13.57
C LYS A 249 -42.76 -10.55 -12.94
N GLU A 250 -41.90 -9.87 -12.18
CA GLU A 250 -42.23 -8.61 -11.50
C GLU A 250 -42.00 -7.39 -12.40
N CYS A 251 -41.34 -7.62 -13.55
CA CYS A 251 -40.86 -6.60 -14.47
C CYS A 251 -40.02 -5.52 -13.76
N ILE A 252 -39.21 -5.90 -12.77
CA ILE A 252 -38.33 -4.98 -12.04
C ILE A 252 -36.89 -5.34 -12.38
N THR A 253 -36.05 -4.33 -12.59
CA THR A 253 -34.60 -4.52 -12.72
C THR A 253 -33.91 -3.84 -11.56
N LYS A 254 -33.25 -4.64 -10.72
CA LYS A 254 -32.44 -4.17 -9.60
C LYS A 254 -30.98 -4.11 -10.01
N GLN A 255 -30.26 -3.13 -9.49
CA GLN A 255 -28.83 -2.97 -9.73
C GLN A 255 -28.12 -2.70 -8.41
N SER A 256 -26.95 -3.30 -8.21
CA SER A 256 -26.15 -3.08 -7.01
C SER A 256 -24.67 -3.02 -7.38
N ASN A 257 -23.94 -2.15 -6.72
CA ASN A 257 -22.48 -2.11 -6.77
C ASN A 257 -21.92 -2.63 -5.44
N ILE A 258 -21.03 -3.61 -5.53
CA ILE A 258 -20.25 -4.13 -4.42
C ILE A 258 -18.86 -3.53 -4.54
N ASN A 259 -18.54 -2.58 -3.67
CA ASN A 259 -17.24 -1.92 -3.63
C ASN A 259 -16.37 -2.60 -2.56
N LEU A 260 -15.27 -3.20 -2.98
CA LEU A 260 -14.34 -3.94 -2.13
C LEU A 260 -13.02 -3.17 -2.13
N VAL A 261 -12.67 -2.58 -0.98
CA VAL A 261 -11.62 -1.57 -0.90
C VAL A 261 -10.52 -2.02 0.07
N ASP A 262 -9.30 -2.11 -0.45
CA ASP A 262 -8.09 -2.30 0.34
C ASP A 262 -7.33 -0.96 0.38
N LEU A 263 -7.35 -0.30 1.54
CA LEU A 263 -6.74 1.01 1.70
C LEU A 263 -5.24 0.91 1.90
N ALA A 264 -4.52 2.01 1.63
CA ALA A 264 -3.12 2.18 2.01
C ALA A 264 -2.91 2.04 3.54
N GLY A 265 -1.66 1.83 3.95
CA GLY A 265 -1.24 1.79 5.34
C GLY A 265 -1.64 3.04 6.12
N SER A 266 -2.30 2.88 7.27
CA SER A 266 -2.74 3.99 8.11
C SER A 266 -1.66 4.57 9.02
N GLU A 267 -0.45 4.01 9.00
CA GLU A 267 0.64 4.41 9.88
C GLU A 267 1.05 5.87 9.67
N ARG A 268 1.33 6.56 10.78
CA ARG A 268 1.85 7.91 10.71
C ARG A 268 3.35 7.85 10.46
N GLN A 269 3.83 8.60 9.47
CA GLN A 269 5.25 8.87 9.35
C GLN A 269 5.65 9.77 10.54
N ARG A 270 6.51 9.27 11.45
CA ARG A 270 7.02 10.07 12.56
C ARG A 270 7.96 11.13 12.00
N SER A 271 7.50 12.36 11.84
CA SER A 271 8.38 13.46 11.44
C SER A 271 9.29 13.84 12.63
N SER A 272 10.58 13.48 12.59
CA SER A 272 11.57 13.96 13.57
C SER A 272 12.24 15.27 13.12
N GLY A 273 11.62 16.01 12.20
CA GLY A 273 12.15 17.23 11.60
C GLY A 273 11.49 18.52 12.11
N SER A 274 12.01 19.65 11.64
CA SER A 274 11.53 21.01 11.91
C SER A 274 10.05 21.18 11.56
N GLU A 275 9.33 22.13 12.18
CA GLU A 275 7.89 22.35 11.93
C GLU A 275 7.55 22.59 10.44
N ALA A 276 8.48 23.17 9.69
CA ALA A 276 8.37 23.36 8.24
C ALA A 276 8.45 22.04 7.45
N ASP A 277 9.33 21.12 7.85
CA ASP A 277 9.40 19.77 7.28
C ASP A 277 8.10 19.01 7.58
N ARG A 278 7.57 19.09 8.81
CA ARG A 278 6.31 18.42 9.21
C ARG A 278 5.13 18.81 8.32
N LEU A 279 5.04 20.08 7.94
CA LEU A 279 3.93 20.62 7.14
C LEU A 279 4.06 20.29 5.64
N LYS A 280 5.28 20.39 5.08
CA LYS A 280 5.58 20.02 3.68
C LYS A 280 5.42 18.51 3.45
N GLU A 281 5.91 17.70 4.40
CA GLU A 281 5.94 16.24 4.31
C GLU A 281 4.59 15.56 4.57
N GLY A 282 3.78 16.08 5.51
CA GLY A 282 2.51 15.44 5.91
C GLY A 282 1.38 15.56 4.87
N THR A 283 1.43 16.57 4.00
CA THR A 283 0.29 16.97 3.16
C THR A 283 0.21 16.17 1.85
N ALA A 284 1.34 15.77 1.25
CA ALA A 284 1.36 15.08 -0.05
C ALA A 284 1.21 13.56 0.07
N ILE A 285 1.91 12.92 1.01
CA ILE A 285 2.03 11.45 1.07
C ILE A 285 0.73 10.77 1.52
N ASN A 286 -0.01 11.41 2.43
CA ASN A 286 -1.20 10.84 3.07
C ASN A 286 -2.46 11.66 2.79
N LEU A 287 -2.50 12.42 1.68
CA LEU A 287 -3.65 13.29 1.37
C LEU A 287 -4.97 12.51 1.41
N SER A 288 -5.05 11.40 0.68
CA SER A 288 -6.24 10.53 0.62
C SER A 288 -6.69 10.01 2.00
N LEU A 289 -5.79 9.47 2.83
CA LEU A 289 -6.13 8.94 4.15
C LEU A 289 -6.44 10.04 5.18
N THR A 290 -5.75 11.18 5.11
CA THR A 290 -6.00 12.34 5.97
C THR A 290 -7.38 12.92 5.66
N THR A 291 -7.68 13.12 4.38
CA THR A 291 -8.99 13.58 3.91
C THR A 291 -10.10 12.58 4.29
N LEU A 292 -9.86 11.27 4.18
CA LEU A 292 -10.79 10.24 4.65
C LEU A 292 -11.07 10.40 6.15
N GLY A 293 -10.03 10.67 6.96
CA GLY A 293 -10.17 10.94 8.40
C GLY A 293 -11.00 12.19 8.71
N ASN A 294 -10.84 13.24 7.90
CA ASN A 294 -11.63 14.47 8.00
C ASN A 294 -13.10 14.22 7.66
N VAL A 295 -13.38 13.48 6.58
CA VAL A 295 -14.75 13.07 6.20
C VAL A 295 -15.41 12.26 7.31
N ILE A 296 -14.72 11.24 7.85
CA ILE A 296 -15.26 10.39 8.92
C ILE A 296 -15.51 11.21 10.20
N SER A 297 -14.61 12.11 10.55
CA SER A 297 -14.77 12.96 11.75
C SER A 297 -15.96 13.92 11.59
N ALA A 298 -16.10 14.56 10.42
CA ALA A 298 -17.23 15.42 10.09
C ALA A 298 -18.57 14.66 10.13
N LEU A 299 -18.63 13.46 9.54
CA LEU A 299 -19.83 12.62 9.56
C LEU A 299 -20.19 12.12 10.96
N ALA A 300 -19.20 11.73 11.77
CA ALA A 300 -19.41 11.32 13.15
C ALA A 300 -19.92 12.47 14.03
N ASP A 301 -19.39 13.68 13.84
CA ASP A 301 -19.85 14.90 14.53
C ASP A 301 -21.29 15.26 14.15
N MET A 302 -21.64 15.13 12.86
CA MET A 302 -23.02 15.30 12.39
C MET A 302 -23.97 14.28 13.01
N ALA A 303 -23.54 13.04 13.19
CA ALA A 303 -24.33 12.00 13.85
C ALA A 303 -24.56 12.28 15.36
N LEU A 304 -23.66 13.05 16.00
CA LEU A 304 -23.82 13.57 17.36
C LEU A 304 -24.68 14.84 17.45
N GLY A 305 -25.23 15.30 16.32
CA GLY A 305 -26.07 16.51 16.27
C GLY A 305 -25.28 17.82 16.22
N LYS A 306 -23.95 17.77 16.03
CA LYS A 306 -23.17 19.00 15.80
C LYS A 306 -23.45 19.55 14.41
N LYS A 307 -23.50 20.88 14.29
CA LYS A 307 -23.71 21.56 13.01
C LYS A 307 -22.44 21.48 12.16
N VAL A 308 -22.47 20.63 11.15
CA VAL A 308 -21.41 20.51 10.13
C VAL A 308 -21.91 21.12 8.84
N VAL A 309 -21.21 22.12 8.32
CA VAL A 309 -21.63 22.89 7.13
C VAL A 309 -21.22 22.18 5.83
N HIS A 310 -20.05 21.54 5.83
CA HIS A 310 -19.46 20.96 4.63
C HIS A 310 -18.69 19.68 4.98
N ILE A 311 -18.83 18.65 4.14
CA ILE A 311 -18.07 17.40 4.23
C ILE A 311 -17.06 17.38 3.08
N PRO A 312 -15.75 17.26 3.36
CA PRO A 312 -14.68 17.46 2.37
C PRO A 312 -14.47 16.24 1.44
N TYR A 313 -15.52 15.75 0.77
CA TYR A 313 -15.38 14.63 -0.18
C TYR A 313 -14.49 14.98 -1.37
N ARG A 314 -14.46 16.26 -1.77
CA ARG A 314 -13.77 16.72 -2.99
C ARG A 314 -12.25 16.87 -2.83
N ASP A 315 -11.74 16.80 -1.61
CA ASP A 315 -10.34 17.10 -1.29
C ASP A 315 -9.40 15.93 -1.63
N SER A 316 -9.95 14.74 -1.93
CA SER A 316 -9.19 13.62 -2.49
C SER A 316 -10.01 12.77 -3.46
N VAL A 317 -9.34 12.09 -4.38
CA VAL A 317 -9.92 11.11 -5.30
C VAL A 317 -10.58 9.96 -4.54
N LEU A 318 -9.93 9.45 -3.50
CA LEU A 318 -10.46 8.38 -2.67
C LEU A 318 -11.81 8.77 -2.04
N THR A 319 -11.88 9.95 -1.42
CA THR A 319 -13.13 10.41 -0.76
C THR A 319 -14.22 10.76 -1.75
N LYS A 320 -13.90 11.19 -2.97
CA LYS A 320 -14.88 11.33 -4.06
C LYS A 320 -15.53 9.97 -4.35
N LEU A 321 -14.72 8.95 -4.60
CA LEU A 321 -15.22 7.61 -4.96
C LEU A 321 -15.96 6.91 -3.79
N LEU A 322 -15.56 7.19 -2.55
CA LEU A 322 -16.19 6.65 -1.34
C LEU A 322 -17.36 7.49 -0.80
N GLN A 323 -17.76 8.56 -1.49
CA GLN A 323 -18.88 9.41 -1.04
C GLN A 323 -20.17 8.60 -0.83
N SER A 324 -20.47 7.65 -1.72
CA SER A 324 -21.64 6.78 -1.57
C SER A 324 -21.53 5.85 -0.35
N ALA A 325 -20.31 5.42 0.00
CA ALA A 325 -20.03 4.51 1.10
C ALA A 325 -20.10 5.17 2.48
N LEU A 326 -19.79 6.44 2.59
CA LEU A 326 -19.68 7.17 3.86
C LEU A 326 -20.72 8.29 3.90
N GLY A 327 -21.84 8.08 4.59
CA GLY A 327 -22.95 9.04 4.68
C GLY A 327 -23.91 9.03 3.48
N GLY A 328 -23.70 8.14 2.50
CA GLY A 328 -24.45 8.07 1.25
C GLY A 328 -25.32 6.82 1.08
N ASN A 329 -25.62 6.48 -0.18
CA ASN A 329 -26.41 5.31 -0.57
C ASN A 329 -25.55 4.04 -0.68
N SER A 330 -25.23 3.44 0.47
CA SER A 330 -24.51 2.17 0.57
C SER A 330 -24.69 1.56 1.95
N ARG A 331 -24.77 0.23 2.04
CA ARG A 331 -24.57 -0.51 3.28
C ARG A 331 -23.09 -0.80 3.44
N THR A 332 -22.46 -0.12 4.39
CA THR A 332 -21.01 -0.10 4.50
C THR A 332 -20.53 -0.85 5.73
N VAL A 333 -19.51 -1.68 5.53
CA VAL A 333 -18.79 -2.42 6.56
C VAL A 333 -17.32 -1.98 6.51
N MET A 334 -16.75 -1.66 7.66
CA MET A 334 -15.32 -1.41 7.81
C MET A 334 -14.68 -2.55 8.62
N ILE A 335 -13.63 -3.17 8.10
CA ILE A 335 -12.76 -4.10 8.83
C ILE A 335 -11.47 -3.39 9.22
N ALA A 336 -11.34 -3.11 10.51
CA ALA A 336 -10.15 -2.56 11.13
C ALA A 336 -9.20 -3.71 11.52
N THR A 337 -8.02 -3.74 10.92
CA THR A 337 -7.04 -4.81 11.11
C THR A 337 -5.89 -4.32 12.00
N LEU A 338 -5.49 -5.13 12.98
CA LEU A 338 -4.56 -4.73 14.04
C LEU A 338 -3.39 -5.72 14.19
N SER A 339 -2.21 -5.19 14.52
CA SER A 339 -1.15 -6.00 15.11
C SER A 339 -1.35 -6.07 16.63
N PRO A 340 -1.20 -7.26 17.26
CA PRO A 340 -1.25 -7.37 18.71
C PRO A 340 0.04 -6.94 19.43
N ALA A 341 1.10 -6.60 18.70
CA ALA A 341 2.41 -6.34 19.29
C ALA A 341 2.50 -4.98 20.00
N ASP A 342 3.18 -4.95 21.14
CA ASP A 342 3.53 -3.74 21.90
C ASP A 342 4.23 -2.67 21.06
N ILE A 343 5.16 -3.07 20.17
CA ILE A 343 5.85 -2.15 19.23
C ILE A 343 4.88 -1.44 18.27
N CYS A 344 3.67 -1.97 18.08
CA CYS A 344 2.62 -1.42 17.22
C CYS A 344 1.46 -0.79 18.03
N TYR A 345 1.63 -0.55 19.33
CA TYR A 345 0.59 -0.04 20.23
C TYR A 345 -0.07 1.26 19.73
N GLU A 346 0.74 2.27 19.38
CA GLU A 346 0.22 3.60 18.97
C GLU A 346 -0.65 3.51 17.70
N GLU A 347 -0.20 2.73 16.72
CA GLU A 347 -0.91 2.55 15.45
C GLU A 347 -2.19 1.72 15.63
N SER A 348 -2.14 0.70 16.49
CA SER A 348 -3.31 -0.11 16.83
C SER A 348 -4.36 0.70 17.60
N LEU A 349 -3.92 1.55 18.54
CA LEU A 349 -4.79 2.48 19.26
C LEU A 349 -5.40 3.53 18.33
N SER A 350 -4.61 4.09 17.42
CA SER A 350 -5.07 5.03 16.39
C SER A 350 -6.15 4.40 15.51
N THR A 351 -5.91 3.17 15.06
CA THR A 351 -6.86 2.39 14.25
C THR A 351 -8.17 2.13 14.99
N LEU A 352 -8.12 1.72 16.27
CA LEU A 352 -9.30 1.53 17.11
C LEU A 352 -10.13 2.81 17.28
N ARG A 353 -9.47 3.94 17.55
CA ARG A 353 -10.15 5.26 17.65
C ARG A 353 -10.80 5.67 16.33
N TYR A 354 -10.15 5.38 15.21
CA TYR A 354 -10.69 5.69 13.89
C TYR A 354 -11.94 4.85 13.58
N ALA A 355 -11.86 3.55 13.85
CA ALA A 355 -12.96 2.61 13.72
C ALA A 355 -14.16 3.00 14.60
N GLU A 356 -13.92 3.48 15.83
CA GLU A 356 -14.97 3.92 16.75
C GLU A 356 -15.76 5.11 16.19
N ARG A 357 -15.07 6.06 15.53
CA ARG A 357 -15.72 7.19 14.85
C ARG A 357 -16.52 6.72 13.64
N ALA A 358 -15.94 5.83 12.83
CA ALA A 358 -16.59 5.29 11.63
C ALA A 358 -17.93 4.61 11.97
N LYS A 359 -18.00 3.86 13.07
CA LYS A 359 -19.23 3.21 13.57
C LYS A 359 -20.40 4.18 13.79
N ARG A 360 -20.13 5.46 14.04
CA ARG A 360 -21.17 6.48 14.30
C ARG A 360 -21.81 7.03 13.03
N ILE A 361 -21.20 6.80 11.87
CA ILE A 361 -21.67 7.32 10.58
C ILE A 361 -23.00 6.64 10.23
N GLN A 362 -23.99 7.47 9.85
CA GLN A 362 -25.31 7.01 9.40
C GLN A 362 -25.39 7.13 7.88
N ASN A 363 -25.64 6.01 7.21
CA ASN A 363 -25.87 5.94 5.78
C ASN A 363 -27.37 5.98 5.45
N ARG A 364 -27.68 6.20 4.18
CA ARG A 364 -29.04 6.22 3.63
C ARG A 364 -29.13 5.25 2.45
N ALA A 365 -29.05 3.96 2.74
CA ALA A 365 -29.09 2.93 1.71
C ALA A 365 -30.51 2.75 1.17
N VAL A 366 -30.63 2.68 -0.16
CA VAL A 366 -31.89 2.41 -0.86
C VAL A 366 -31.69 1.27 -1.85
N VAL A 367 -32.78 0.57 -2.18
CA VAL A 367 -32.78 -0.43 -3.26
C VAL A 367 -32.69 0.32 -4.58
N ASN A 368 -31.66 0.03 -5.38
CA ASN A 368 -31.49 0.72 -6.66
C ASN A 368 -32.21 -0.05 -7.77
N GLU A 369 -33.13 0.65 -8.43
CA GLU A 369 -33.78 0.20 -9.65
C GLU A 369 -33.12 0.87 -10.84
N SER A 370 -32.88 0.13 -11.92
CA SER A 370 -32.20 0.67 -13.10
C SER A 370 -33.12 1.64 -13.85
N PRO A 371 -32.80 2.96 -13.92
CA PRO A 371 -33.64 3.94 -14.61
C PRO A 371 -33.66 3.71 -16.12
N THR A 372 -32.56 3.22 -16.70
CA THR A 372 -32.47 2.89 -18.13
C THR A 372 -33.38 1.73 -18.50
N GLU A 373 -33.43 0.67 -17.67
CA GLU A 373 -34.32 -0.47 -17.92
C GLU A 373 -35.77 -0.13 -17.58
N ARG A 374 -35.99 0.72 -16.59
CA ARG A 374 -37.31 1.31 -16.33
C ARG A 374 -37.80 2.07 -17.56
N LEU A 375 -36.94 2.89 -18.18
CA LEU A 375 -37.25 3.59 -19.44
C LEU A 375 -37.52 2.60 -20.58
N VAL A 376 -36.65 1.60 -20.80
CA VAL A 376 -36.87 0.55 -21.82
C VAL A 376 -38.20 -0.17 -21.59
N LYS A 377 -38.56 -0.46 -20.33
CA LYS A 377 -39.84 -1.06 -19.96
C LYS A 377 -41.02 -0.11 -20.22
N GLU A 378 -40.91 1.16 -19.83
CA GLU A 378 -41.93 2.18 -20.06
C GLU A 378 -42.19 2.38 -21.56
N LEU A 379 -41.13 2.47 -22.38
CA LEU A 379 -41.21 2.53 -23.84
C LEU A 379 -41.86 1.27 -24.43
N LYS A 380 -41.54 0.07 -23.93
CA LYS A 380 -42.19 -1.19 -24.37
C LYS A 380 -43.68 -1.22 -24.00
N ALA A 381 -44.04 -0.77 -22.80
CA ALA A 381 -45.42 -0.69 -22.35
C ALA A 381 -46.22 0.36 -23.13
N GLU A 382 -45.59 1.49 -23.47
CA GLU A 382 -46.16 2.52 -24.34
C GLU A 382 -46.39 1.97 -25.76
N ASN A 383 -45.41 1.26 -26.34
CA ASN A 383 -45.56 0.59 -27.62
C ASN A 383 -46.75 -0.39 -27.63
N ALA A 384 -46.95 -1.18 -26.56
CA ALA A 384 -48.10 -2.06 -26.45
C ALA A 384 -49.44 -1.29 -26.44
N LYS A 385 -49.51 -0.14 -25.75
CA LYS A 385 -50.70 0.73 -25.75
C LYS A 385 -50.95 1.38 -27.11
N LEU A 386 -49.89 1.85 -27.78
CA LEU A 386 -49.96 2.46 -29.11
C LEU A 386 -50.46 1.44 -30.14
N LEU A 387 -49.98 0.18 -30.09
CA LEU A 387 -50.45 -0.91 -30.95
C LEU A 387 -51.94 -1.23 -30.74
N LEU A 388 -52.40 -1.27 -29.49
CA LEU A 388 -53.82 -1.47 -29.18
C LEU A 388 -54.69 -0.32 -29.72
N ARG A 389 -54.22 0.92 -29.62
CA ARG A 389 -54.92 2.11 -30.15
C ARG A 389 -54.96 2.11 -31.68
N LEU A 390 -53.86 1.74 -32.33
CA LEU A 390 -53.79 1.53 -33.78
C LEU A 390 -54.75 0.43 -34.25
N SER A 391 -54.84 -0.69 -33.52
CA SER A 391 -55.78 -1.78 -33.85
C SER A 391 -57.24 -1.37 -33.74
N ARG A 392 -57.59 -0.48 -32.80
CA ARG A 392 -58.96 0.05 -32.66
C ARG A 392 -59.31 1.04 -33.77
N LEU A 393 -58.40 1.96 -34.08
CA LEU A 393 -58.59 2.97 -35.14
C LEU A 393 -58.64 2.35 -36.54
N GLY A 394 -58.00 1.20 -36.76
CA GLY A 394 -58.10 0.45 -38.01
C GLY A 394 -59.50 -0.10 -38.33
N GLN A 395 -60.43 -0.10 -37.35
CA GLN A 395 -61.82 -0.52 -37.53
C GLN A 395 -62.77 0.66 -37.83
N GLU A 396 -62.32 1.91 -37.66
CA GLU A 396 -63.10 3.14 -37.87
C GLU A 396 -62.60 3.90 -39.11
N GLY A 397 -63.40 3.97 -40.17
CA GLY A 397 -62.98 4.48 -41.49
C GLY A 397 -62.60 5.98 -41.56
N ARG A 398 -61.75 6.30 -42.55
CA ARG A 398 -61.36 7.59 -43.19
C ARG A 398 -61.06 8.86 -42.36
N ARG A 399 -61.49 9.01 -41.09
CA ARG A 399 -61.07 10.12 -40.20
C ARG A 399 -59.82 9.80 -39.36
N ALA A 400 -59.35 8.55 -39.40
CA ALA A 400 -58.24 8.06 -38.60
C ALA A 400 -56.84 8.28 -39.22
N ASP A 401 -56.71 8.76 -40.46
CA ASP A 401 -55.44 8.66 -41.21
C ASP A 401 -54.28 9.47 -40.60
N ASP A 402 -54.54 10.70 -40.14
CA ASP A 402 -53.49 11.56 -39.55
C ASP A 402 -53.13 11.14 -38.12
N GLU A 403 -54.10 10.74 -37.29
CA GLU A 403 -53.84 10.21 -35.95
C GLU A 403 -53.09 8.86 -36.02
N THR A 404 -53.43 8.02 -37.00
CA THR A 404 -52.73 6.74 -37.26
C THR A 404 -51.29 6.97 -37.73
N LYS A 405 -51.02 8.01 -38.54
CA LYS A 405 -49.66 8.40 -38.94
C LYS A 405 -48.81 8.85 -37.75
N GLU A 406 -49.36 9.69 -36.88
CA GLU A 406 -48.61 10.15 -35.70
C GLU A 406 -48.32 9.02 -34.71
N LEU A 407 -49.30 8.13 -34.46
CA LEU A 407 -49.10 6.94 -33.62
C LEU A 407 -48.01 6.01 -34.18
N ARG A 408 -47.95 5.82 -35.51
CA ARG A 408 -46.89 5.04 -36.17
C ARG A 408 -45.52 5.72 -36.04
N ARG A 409 -45.46 7.06 -36.13
CA ARG A 409 -44.23 7.83 -35.95
C ARG A 409 -43.66 7.68 -34.54
N LEU A 410 -44.51 7.81 -33.52
CA LEU A 410 -44.14 7.62 -32.12
C LEU A 410 -43.65 6.18 -31.84
N LEU A 411 -44.36 5.18 -32.35
CA LEU A 411 -43.98 3.78 -32.19
C LEU A 411 -42.60 3.49 -32.81
N THR A 412 -42.35 4.04 -34.02
CA THR A 412 -41.06 3.92 -34.69
C THR A 412 -39.94 4.60 -33.88
N HIS A 413 -40.21 5.78 -33.31
CA HIS A 413 -39.24 6.49 -32.47
C HIS A 413 -38.87 5.68 -31.22
N ASN A 414 -39.87 5.16 -30.50
CA ASN A 414 -39.67 4.34 -29.31
C ASN A 414 -38.91 3.04 -29.63
N GLU A 415 -39.24 2.37 -30.73
CA GLU A 415 -38.51 1.18 -31.19
C GLU A 415 -37.05 1.47 -31.53
N LEU A 416 -36.78 2.60 -32.19
CA LEU A 416 -35.41 3.05 -32.50
C LEU A 416 -34.61 3.32 -31.21
N GLN A 417 -35.21 3.98 -30.22
CA GLN A 417 -34.55 4.22 -28.93
C GLN A 417 -34.22 2.92 -28.20
N ILE A 418 -35.18 1.97 -28.12
CA ILE A 418 -34.95 0.66 -27.50
C ILE A 418 -33.83 -0.08 -28.21
N ARG A 419 -33.87 -0.12 -29.56
CA ARG A 419 -32.83 -0.77 -30.37
C ARG A 419 -31.46 -0.14 -30.14
N ALA A 420 -31.37 1.19 -30.13
CA ALA A 420 -30.10 1.88 -29.91
C ALA A 420 -29.46 1.51 -28.56
N ILE A 421 -30.26 1.46 -27.49
CA ILE A 421 -29.79 1.05 -26.15
C ILE A 421 -29.31 -0.42 -26.17
N GLN A 422 -30.05 -1.32 -26.81
CA GLN A 422 -29.70 -2.75 -26.87
C GLN A 422 -28.45 -3.01 -27.74
N THR A 423 -28.36 -2.40 -28.92
CA THR A 423 -27.23 -2.58 -29.83
C THR A 423 -25.93 -2.04 -29.24
N LEU A 424 -25.96 -0.85 -28.62
CA LEU A 424 -24.77 -0.28 -27.96
C LEU A 424 -24.26 -1.19 -26.85
N TRP A 425 -25.18 -1.78 -26.08
CA TRP A 425 -24.83 -2.74 -25.04
C TRP A 425 -24.18 -4.01 -25.58
N GLU A 426 -24.77 -4.61 -26.61
CA GLU A 426 -24.25 -5.82 -27.25
C GLU A 426 -22.86 -5.59 -27.86
N GLN A 427 -22.63 -4.44 -28.49
CA GLN A 427 -21.31 -4.06 -29.00
C GLN A 427 -20.26 -3.98 -27.89
N HIS A 428 -20.54 -3.24 -26.81
CA HIS A 428 -19.61 -3.15 -25.67
C HIS A 428 -19.36 -4.51 -25.02
N LEU A 429 -20.37 -5.38 -24.95
CA LEU A 429 -20.24 -6.73 -24.42
C LEU A 429 -19.30 -7.58 -25.29
N GLN A 430 -19.48 -7.54 -26.61
CA GLN A 430 -18.65 -8.28 -27.56
C GLN A 430 -17.19 -7.81 -27.54
N GLU A 431 -16.95 -6.50 -27.50
CA GLU A 431 -15.60 -5.94 -27.39
C GLU A 431 -14.92 -6.41 -26.10
N ALA A 432 -15.64 -6.36 -24.97
CA ALA A 432 -15.10 -6.78 -23.69
C ALA A 432 -14.79 -8.29 -23.64
N LEU A 433 -15.61 -9.13 -24.28
CA LEU A 433 -15.38 -10.57 -24.39
C LEU A 433 -14.17 -10.90 -25.28
N LYS A 434 -14.04 -10.25 -26.43
CA LYS A 434 -12.92 -10.47 -27.36
C LYS A 434 -11.58 -10.13 -26.70
N ASP A 435 -11.52 -9.01 -25.99
CA ASP A 435 -10.34 -8.62 -25.24
C ASP A 435 -10.00 -9.59 -24.11
N TRP A 436 -11.04 -10.09 -23.42
CA TRP A 436 -10.90 -11.11 -22.38
C TRP A 436 -10.32 -12.42 -22.94
N GLU A 437 -10.84 -12.92 -24.07
CA GLU A 437 -10.33 -14.13 -24.72
C GLU A 437 -8.84 -14.01 -25.05
N MET A 438 -8.42 -12.85 -25.56
CA MET A 438 -7.02 -12.57 -25.83
C MET A 438 -6.15 -12.58 -24.55
N GLN A 439 -6.66 -12.03 -23.44
CA GLN A 439 -5.99 -12.04 -22.14
C GLN A 439 -5.88 -13.46 -21.56
N TYR A 440 -6.98 -14.22 -21.61
CA TYR A 440 -7.04 -15.59 -21.14
C TYR A 440 -6.06 -16.50 -21.89
N ALA A 441 -5.91 -16.30 -23.20
CA ALA A 441 -4.89 -16.98 -23.99
C ALA A 441 -3.46 -16.70 -23.49
N THR A 442 -3.16 -15.45 -23.11
CA THR A 442 -1.84 -15.07 -22.55
C THR A 442 -1.58 -15.77 -21.20
N ILE A 443 -2.56 -15.77 -20.28
CA ILE A 443 -2.43 -16.44 -18.96
C ILE A 443 -2.25 -17.95 -19.14
N THR A 444 -3.03 -18.57 -20.03
CA THR A 444 -2.94 -20.00 -20.32
C THR A 444 -1.59 -20.37 -20.94
N GLN A 445 -1.09 -19.53 -21.86
CA GLN A 445 0.24 -19.69 -22.43
C GLN A 445 1.33 -19.61 -21.37
N GLU A 446 1.27 -18.64 -20.45
CA GLU A 446 2.21 -18.54 -19.32
C GLU A 446 2.22 -19.82 -18.48
N ARG A 447 1.04 -20.35 -18.11
CA ARG A 447 0.94 -21.60 -17.34
C ARG A 447 1.59 -22.78 -18.08
N ARG A 448 1.46 -22.85 -19.41
CA ARG A 448 2.16 -23.85 -20.23
C ARG A 448 3.67 -23.62 -20.24
N MET A 449 4.12 -22.36 -20.37
CA MET A 449 5.54 -22.02 -20.36
C MET A 449 6.20 -22.39 -19.03
N MET A 450 5.51 -22.23 -17.89
CA MET A 450 5.99 -22.68 -16.58
C MET A 450 6.28 -24.18 -16.54
N GLN A 451 5.57 -25.00 -17.32
CA GLN A 451 5.76 -26.45 -17.39
C GLN A 451 6.85 -26.87 -18.39
N MET A 452 7.46 -25.93 -19.12
CA MET A 452 8.43 -26.24 -20.17
C MET A 452 9.80 -25.58 -19.96
N TYR A 453 9.83 -24.36 -19.44
CA TYR A 453 11.03 -23.52 -19.41
C TYR A 453 11.42 -23.10 -17.98
N PRO A 454 12.71 -22.83 -17.74
CA PRO A 454 13.15 -22.10 -16.57
C PRO A 454 12.75 -20.62 -16.69
N TYR A 455 12.63 -19.95 -15.55
CA TYR A 455 12.23 -18.54 -15.51
C TYR A 455 12.73 -17.88 -14.23
N ILE A 456 12.88 -16.57 -14.25
CA ILE A 456 13.02 -15.77 -13.03
C ILE A 456 11.65 -15.23 -12.63
N MET A 457 11.34 -15.26 -11.33
CA MET A 457 10.13 -14.66 -10.77
C MET A 457 10.48 -13.48 -9.89
N ASN A 458 9.70 -12.40 -9.94
CA ASN A 458 9.96 -11.25 -9.09
C ASN A 458 9.68 -11.56 -7.62
N VAL A 459 10.48 -10.99 -6.73
CA VAL A 459 10.23 -10.94 -5.28
C VAL A 459 10.01 -9.47 -4.92
N ASN A 460 9.08 -9.19 -4.01
CA ASN A 460 8.68 -7.82 -3.68
C ASN A 460 8.45 -7.67 -2.16
N GLU A 461 8.69 -6.48 -1.61
CA GLU A 461 8.38 -6.15 -0.21
C GLU A 461 6.91 -6.48 0.13
N ASP A 462 6.00 -6.25 -0.82
CA ASP A 462 4.62 -6.72 -0.73
C ASP A 462 4.51 -8.17 -1.24
N ALA A 463 4.23 -9.07 -0.29
CA ALA A 463 4.05 -10.49 -0.56
C ALA A 463 2.96 -10.77 -1.62
N GLN A 464 1.94 -9.90 -1.77
CA GLN A 464 0.91 -10.10 -2.80
C GLN A 464 1.40 -9.82 -4.22
N LEU A 465 2.48 -9.04 -4.35
CA LEU A 465 3.07 -8.70 -5.64
C LEU A 465 4.21 -9.66 -6.02
N SER A 466 4.65 -10.51 -5.10
CA SER A 466 5.70 -11.52 -5.32
C SER A 466 5.21 -12.70 -6.15
N GLY A 467 6.05 -13.23 -7.05
CA GLY A 467 5.74 -14.38 -7.90
C GLY A 467 4.78 -14.09 -9.06
N VAL A 468 4.37 -12.83 -9.23
CA VAL A 468 3.36 -12.41 -10.21
C VAL A 468 3.97 -12.24 -11.60
N VAL A 469 5.13 -11.60 -11.70
CA VAL A 469 5.88 -11.38 -12.93
C VAL A 469 6.91 -12.49 -13.11
N LYS A 470 6.90 -13.11 -14.29
CA LYS A 470 7.81 -14.21 -14.67
C LYS A 470 8.45 -13.90 -16.02
N HIS A 471 9.76 -14.06 -16.09
CA HIS A 471 10.53 -13.92 -17.33
C HIS A 471 11.12 -15.28 -17.70
N PHE A 472 10.62 -15.87 -18.79
CA PHE A 472 11.02 -17.20 -19.25
C PHE A 472 12.32 -17.14 -20.04
N ILE A 473 13.21 -18.10 -19.79
CA ILE A 473 14.52 -18.20 -20.43
C ILE A 473 14.49 -19.43 -21.35
N GLN A 474 14.18 -19.20 -22.62
CA GLN A 474 14.17 -20.25 -23.64
C GLN A 474 15.60 -20.54 -24.14
N GLU A 475 15.80 -21.61 -24.91
CA GLU A 475 17.11 -21.96 -25.48
C GLU A 475 17.72 -20.78 -26.27
N GLY A 476 19.01 -20.54 -26.04
CA GLY A 476 19.77 -19.44 -26.63
C GLY A 476 20.13 -18.32 -25.64
N GLU A 477 20.64 -17.21 -26.17
CA GLU A 477 21.02 -16.03 -25.40
C GLU A 477 19.88 -15.00 -25.36
N TRP A 478 19.64 -14.46 -24.16
CA TRP A 478 18.62 -13.48 -23.84
C TRP A 478 19.24 -12.28 -23.13
N ASP A 479 19.16 -11.11 -23.76
CA ASP A 479 19.58 -9.86 -23.14
C ASP A 479 18.58 -9.45 -22.06
N ILE A 480 19.02 -8.98 -20.91
CA ILE A 480 18.13 -8.43 -19.86
C ILE A 480 18.52 -6.97 -19.57
N GLY A 481 17.55 -6.06 -19.54
CA GLY A 481 17.77 -4.62 -19.37
C GLY A 481 16.53 -3.79 -19.70
N LEU A 482 16.71 -2.48 -19.91
CA LEU A 482 15.61 -1.55 -20.25
C LEU A 482 15.09 -1.70 -21.70
N ALA A 483 15.88 -2.28 -22.61
CA ALA A 483 15.57 -2.29 -24.04
C ALA A 483 14.41 -3.25 -24.40
N ASP A 484 13.33 -2.69 -24.96
CA ASP A 484 12.12 -3.43 -25.39
C ASP A 484 12.17 -3.94 -26.85
N ASN A 485 13.22 -3.61 -27.62
CA ASN A 485 13.19 -3.75 -29.09
C ASN A 485 13.89 -4.99 -29.68
N SER A 486 14.49 -5.86 -28.86
CA SER A 486 15.09 -7.10 -29.35
C SER A 486 14.14 -8.30 -29.17
N PRO A 487 13.99 -9.18 -30.18
CA PRO A 487 13.16 -10.38 -30.07
C PRO A 487 13.68 -11.39 -29.02
N ARG A 488 14.91 -11.22 -28.53
CA ARG A 488 15.51 -11.99 -27.43
C ARG A 488 15.95 -11.07 -26.28
N ALA A 489 15.09 -10.13 -25.90
CA ALA A 489 15.29 -9.32 -24.71
C ALA A 489 14.21 -9.57 -23.64
N LEU A 490 14.66 -9.60 -22.39
CA LEU A 490 13.83 -9.58 -21.19
C LEU A 490 13.86 -8.15 -20.66
N SER A 491 12.78 -7.41 -20.93
CA SER A 491 12.60 -6.05 -20.45
C SER A 491 12.33 -6.05 -18.96
N ILE A 492 13.24 -5.45 -18.20
CA ILE A 492 13.09 -5.17 -16.77
C ILE A 492 13.33 -3.69 -16.53
N ARG A 493 12.61 -3.13 -15.57
CA ARG A 493 12.72 -1.71 -15.19
C ARG A 493 13.04 -1.63 -13.70
N GLY A 494 13.75 -0.58 -13.32
CA GLY A 494 14.20 -0.38 -11.95
C GLY A 494 15.41 0.54 -11.92
N LEU A 495 15.66 1.16 -10.77
CA LEU A 495 16.83 2.02 -10.57
C LEU A 495 18.14 1.23 -10.79
N GLY A 496 19.08 1.83 -11.53
CA GLY A 496 20.37 1.22 -11.81
C GLY A 496 20.35 0.06 -12.83
N ILE A 497 19.22 -0.22 -13.46
CA ILE A 497 19.14 -1.13 -14.60
C ILE A 497 19.63 -0.40 -15.86
N GLN A 498 20.49 -1.05 -16.64
CA GLN A 498 21.03 -0.49 -17.88
C GLN A 498 20.20 -0.94 -19.09
N GLU A 499 20.38 -0.31 -20.26
CA GLU A 499 19.74 -0.74 -21.52
C GLU A 499 19.98 -2.22 -21.80
N LYS A 500 21.22 -2.67 -21.64
CA LYS A 500 21.64 -4.07 -21.63
C LYS A 500 22.43 -4.31 -20.34
N HIS A 501 21.77 -4.88 -19.35
CA HIS A 501 22.29 -5.05 -18.00
C HIS A 501 23.04 -6.38 -17.82
N ALA A 502 22.48 -7.48 -18.32
CA ALA A 502 23.13 -8.79 -18.31
C ALA A 502 22.65 -9.63 -19.50
N VAL A 503 23.24 -10.81 -19.67
CA VAL A 503 22.84 -11.81 -20.68
C VAL A 503 22.59 -13.13 -19.98
N PHE A 504 21.38 -13.67 -20.13
CA PHE A 504 21.10 -15.07 -19.80
C PHE A 504 21.47 -15.96 -20.99
N SER A 505 22.20 -17.04 -20.73
CA SER A 505 22.49 -18.07 -21.72
C SER A 505 21.82 -19.37 -21.27
N ASN A 506 21.04 -19.99 -22.14
CA ASN A 506 20.46 -21.30 -21.92
C ASN A 506 20.93 -22.27 -23.02
N HIS A 507 21.85 -23.16 -22.65
CA HIS A 507 22.40 -24.16 -23.54
C HIS A 507 22.41 -25.53 -22.86
N GLN A 508 21.93 -26.56 -23.56
CA GLN A 508 21.91 -27.93 -23.04
C GLN A 508 21.20 -28.05 -21.68
N ARG A 509 20.13 -27.26 -21.49
CA ARG A 509 19.38 -27.17 -20.22
C ARG A 509 20.20 -26.67 -19.03
N ARG A 510 21.24 -25.88 -19.27
CA ARG A 510 21.98 -25.14 -18.24
C ARG A 510 21.79 -23.66 -18.48
N VAL A 511 21.37 -22.94 -17.44
CA VAL A 511 21.19 -21.50 -17.50
C VAL A 511 22.34 -20.82 -16.78
N SER A 512 22.93 -19.80 -17.41
CA SER A 512 23.94 -18.95 -16.79
C SER A 512 23.62 -17.48 -17.02
N ILE A 513 24.16 -16.62 -16.16
CA ILE A 513 24.04 -15.16 -16.26
C ILE A 513 25.42 -14.53 -16.43
N THR A 514 25.55 -13.65 -17.41
CA THR A 514 26.78 -12.88 -17.67
C THR A 514 26.48 -11.38 -17.51
N PRO A 515 27.03 -10.72 -16.48
CA PRO A 515 26.88 -9.27 -16.28
C PRO A 515 27.54 -8.46 -17.39
N VAL A 516 26.93 -7.34 -17.78
CA VAL A 516 27.56 -6.35 -18.67
C VAL A 516 28.46 -5.41 -17.86
N SER A 517 29.48 -4.81 -18.48
CA SER A 517 30.40 -3.89 -17.80
C SER A 517 29.65 -2.76 -17.09
N GLY A 518 29.97 -2.53 -15.81
CA GLY A 518 29.35 -1.51 -14.97
C GLY A 518 27.93 -1.86 -14.47
N SER A 519 27.39 -3.02 -14.81
CA SER A 519 26.12 -3.52 -14.26
C SER A 519 26.31 -4.09 -12.85
N LYS A 520 25.30 -3.95 -12.00
CA LYS A 520 25.27 -4.55 -10.66
C LYS A 520 24.40 -5.80 -10.70
N VAL A 521 25.05 -6.96 -10.70
CA VAL A 521 24.40 -8.27 -10.65
C VAL A 521 24.88 -9.00 -9.41
N ILE A 522 23.95 -9.40 -8.56
CA ILE A 522 24.22 -10.17 -7.35
C ILE A 522 23.55 -11.53 -7.48
N VAL A 523 24.29 -12.59 -7.17
CA VAL A 523 23.78 -13.96 -7.08
C VAL A 523 24.07 -14.47 -5.67
N ASN A 524 23.02 -14.85 -4.93
CA ASN A 524 23.10 -15.40 -3.59
C ASN A 524 23.89 -14.51 -2.62
N GLY A 525 23.55 -13.21 -2.59
CA GLY A 525 24.22 -12.19 -1.78
C GLY A 525 25.57 -11.70 -2.31
N THR A 526 26.17 -12.37 -3.30
CA THR A 526 27.51 -12.04 -3.80
C THR A 526 27.47 -11.33 -5.15
N SER A 527 28.19 -10.21 -5.28
CA SER A 527 28.33 -9.50 -6.56
C SER A 527 29.15 -10.31 -7.56
N VAL A 528 28.63 -10.52 -8.76
CA VAL A 528 29.28 -11.30 -9.81
C VAL A 528 29.69 -10.41 -10.98
N SER A 529 30.84 -10.73 -11.60
CA SER A 529 31.39 -10.00 -12.76
C SER A 529 31.75 -10.90 -13.94
N LYS A 530 31.60 -12.22 -13.78
CA LYS A 530 31.89 -13.25 -14.79
C LYS A 530 30.64 -14.09 -15.04
N ASN A 531 30.65 -14.86 -16.11
CA ASN A 531 29.60 -15.84 -16.39
C ASN A 531 29.42 -16.80 -15.20
N THR A 532 28.20 -16.85 -14.67
CA THR A 532 27.85 -17.62 -13.47
C THR A 532 26.68 -18.54 -13.79
N GLU A 533 26.86 -19.85 -13.61
CA GLU A 533 25.80 -20.86 -13.78
C GLU A 533 24.79 -20.76 -12.64
N LEU A 534 23.51 -20.81 -12.97
CA LEU A 534 22.41 -20.67 -12.02
C LEU A 534 21.82 -22.04 -11.66
N GLN A 535 21.55 -22.20 -10.37
CA GLN A 535 20.87 -23.36 -9.80
C GLN A 535 19.48 -22.98 -9.34
N HIS A 536 18.55 -23.93 -9.36
CA HIS A 536 17.19 -23.71 -8.88
C HIS A 536 17.19 -23.08 -7.48
N LEU A 537 16.41 -22.00 -7.31
CA LEU A 537 16.31 -21.17 -6.11
C LEU A 537 17.48 -20.20 -5.87
N ASP A 538 18.31 -19.95 -6.88
CA ASP A 538 19.25 -18.84 -6.84
C ASP A 538 18.55 -17.49 -6.76
N ARG A 539 19.07 -16.64 -5.86
CA ARG A 539 18.56 -15.31 -5.55
C ARG A 539 19.33 -14.30 -6.37
N LEU A 540 18.64 -13.62 -7.26
CA LEU A 540 19.20 -12.62 -8.16
C LEU A 540 18.80 -11.23 -7.69
N VAL A 541 19.77 -10.31 -7.63
CA VAL A 541 19.50 -8.87 -7.49
C VAL A 541 20.13 -8.16 -8.68
N LEU A 542 19.30 -7.47 -9.44
CA LEU A 542 19.70 -6.72 -10.62
C LEU A 542 19.53 -5.22 -10.35
N GLY A 543 20.50 -4.42 -10.78
CA GLY A 543 20.50 -2.98 -10.53
C GLY A 543 20.62 -2.66 -9.04
N SER A 544 19.89 -1.63 -8.59
CA SER A 544 19.94 -1.19 -7.20
C SER A 544 19.26 -2.20 -6.26
N ASN A 545 18.07 -2.71 -6.62
CA ASN A 545 17.23 -3.49 -5.71
C ASN A 545 16.16 -4.35 -6.43
N SER A 546 16.30 -4.62 -7.73
CA SER A 546 15.33 -5.48 -8.42
C SER A 546 15.61 -6.95 -8.09
N THR A 547 14.82 -7.52 -7.18
CA THR A 547 15.00 -8.88 -6.65
C THR A 547 14.19 -9.92 -7.42
N TYR A 548 14.84 -11.03 -7.77
CA TYR A 548 14.24 -12.15 -8.50
C TYR A 548 14.71 -13.50 -7.94
N LEU A 549 13.82 -14.49 -7.94
CA LEU A 549 14.14 -15.87 -7.64
C LEU A 549 14.21 -16.67 -8.95
N TYR A 550 15.32 -17.37 -9.18
CA TYR A 550 15.48 -18.24 -10.34
C TYR A 550 14.81 -19.61 -10.12
N ILE A 551 13.89 -19.95 -11.02
CA ILE A 551 13.23 -21.26 -11.06
C ILE A 551 13.80 -22.06 -12.23
N GLY A 552 14.48 -23.16 -11.91
CA GLY A 552 15.06 -24.07 -12.87
C GLY A 552 14.03 -24.84 -13.69
N PHE A 553 14.51 -25.77 -14.49
CA PHE A 553 13.65 -26.63 -15.31
C PHE A 553 12.67 -27.42 -14.45
N PRO A 554 11.51 -27.84 -14.99
CA PRO A 554 10.54 -28.66 -14.25
C PRO A 554 11.14 -29.91 -13.58
N SER A 555 12.18 -30.51 -14.17
CA SER A 555 12.91 -31.66 -13.59
C SER A 555 13.77 -31.33 -12.38
N GLU A 556 14.10 -30.06 -12.17
CA GLU A 556 14.98 -29.55 -11.09
C GLU A 556 14.18 -28.97 -9.93
N ARG A 557 12.86 -29.03 -9.98
CA ARG A 557 11.96 -28.52 -8.94
C ARG A 557 11.61 -29.68 -8.02
N PRO A 558 12.36 -29.94 -6.93
CA PRO A 558 11.83 -30.75 -5.86
C PRO A 558 10.53 -30.08 -5.37
N GLY A 559 9.61 -30.82 -4.76
CA GLY A 559 8.37 -30.25 -4.20
C GLY A 559 8.60 -29.30 -3.01
N GLU A 560 9.71 -28.55 -3.00
CA GLU A 560 10.08 -27.58 -1.98
C GLU A 560 9.18 -26.34 -2.04
N ASP A 561 8.80 -25.89 -0.85
CA ASP A 561 8.05 -24.66 -0.66
C ASP A 561 8.97 -23.45 -0.82
N TRP A 562 8.97 -22.84 -2.00
CA TRP A 562 9.75 -21.62 -2.27
C TRP A 562 9.22 -20.38 -1.54
N SER A 563 8.10 -20.46 -0.80
CA SER A 563 7.61 -19.34 0.02
C SER A 563 8.55 -18.91 1.14
N ARG A 564 9.60 -19.71 1.45
CA ARG A 564 10.66 -19.34 2.39
C ARG A 564 11.56 -18.20 1.90
N TYR A 565 11.64 -17.98 0.59
CA TYR A 565 12.49 -16.94 -0.02
C TYR A 565 11.68 -15.66 -0.23
N ASP A 566 11.24 -15.07 0.87
CA ASP A 566 10.57 -13.77 0.85
C ASP A 566 11.58 -12.62 0.72
N TYR A 567 11.07 -11.41 0.53
CA TYR A 567 11.91 -10.23 0.35
C TYR A 567 12.83 -9.98 1.55
N ASP A 568 12.36 -10.21 2.78
CA ASP A 568 13.16 -10.06 4.00
C ASP A 568 14.34 -11.04 4.03
N TYR A 569 14.17 -12.26 3.50
CA TYR A 569 15.27 -13.22 3.34
C TYR A 569 16.34 -12.68 2.39
N PHE A 570 15.95 -12.15 1.24
CA PHE A 570 16.90 -11.56 0.28
C PHE A 570 17.70 -10.42 0.92
N GLN A 571 17.03 -9.50 1.63
CA GLN A 571 17.70 -8.37 2.28
C GLN A 571 18.62 -8.83 3.43
N SER A 572 18.22 -9.88 4.17
CA SER A 572 19.06 -10.48 5.21
C SER A 572 20.33 -11.11 4.63
N GLU A 573 20.22 -11.76 3.47
CA GLU A 573 21.37 -12.34 2.75
C GLU A 573 22.34 -11.25 2.24
N LEU A 574 21.80 -10.13 1.72
CA LEU A 574 22.61 -8.97 1.31
C LEU A 574 23.32 -8.32 2.49
N ALA A 575 22.63 -8.10 3.62
CA ALA A 575 23.23 -7.53 4.81
C ALA A 575 24.36 -8.41 5.38
N ALA A 576 24.16 -9.74 5.34
CA ALA A 576 25.19 -10.70 5.72
C ALA A 576 26.44 -10.59 4.83
N ALA A 577 26.28 -10.37 3.52
CA ALA A 577 27.40 -10.19 2.59
C ALA A 577 28.19 -8.90 2.84
N GLU A 578 27.57 -7.86 3.41
CA GLU A 578 28.23 -6.63 3.86
C GLU A 578 28.90 -6.76 5.25
N GLY A 579 28.97 -7.98 5.80
CA GLY A 579 29.59 -8.27 7.10
C GLY A 579 28.67 -8.04 8.30
N ILE A 580 27.41 -7.67 8.07
CA ILE A 580 26.40 -7.52 9.10
C ILE A 580 25.69 -8.86 9.25
N HIS A 581 26.39 -9.79 9.90
CA HIS A 581 25.80 -11.05 10.26
C HIS A 581 24.98 -10.87 11.52
N ILE A 582 23.80 -11.47 11.44
CA ILE A 582 22.98 -11.87 12.58
C ILE A 582 23.92 -12.45 13.67
N GLN A 583 24.80 -13.41 13.35
CA GLN A 583 25.75 -14.03 14.29
C GLN A 583 27.01 -13.22 14.69
N SER A 584 27.51 -12.26 13.90
CA SER A 584 28.68 -11.44 14.30
C SER A 584 28.32 -10.39 15.35
N LEU A 585 27.03 -10.10 15.52
CA LEU A 585 26.47 -9.35 16.65
C LEU A 585 26.22 -10.22 17.91
N TRP A 586 26.52 -11.53 17.87
CA TRP A 586 26.10 -12.51 18.88
C TRP A 586 27.22 -13.43 19.40
N PRO A 587 27.94 -13.03 20.46
CA PRO A 587 28.80 -13.96 21.19
C PRO A 587 28.03 -14.80 22.21
N ASN A 588 26.97 -14.27 22.86
CA ASN A 588 26.14 -14.98 23.83
C ASN A 588 24.89 -14.14 24.20
N GLN A 589 23.71 -14.78 24.24
CA GLN A 589 22.38 -14.25 24.64
C GLN A 589 21.60 -13.39 23.62
N THR A 590 20.33 -13.77 23.45
CA THR A 590 19.29 -13.10 22.65
C THR A 590 18.83 -11.82 23.33
N ASP A 591 19.40 -10.68 22.94
CA ASP A 591 18.81 -9.36 23.23
C ASP A 591 17.78 -9.02 22.13
N PRO A 592 16.47 -8.99 22.44
CA PRO A 592 15.43 -8.66 21.48
C PRO A 592 15.55 -7.25 20.87
N SER A 593 16.23 -6.32 21.56
CA SER A 593 16.46 -4.95 21.07
C SER A 593 17.36 -4.93 19.82
N LEU A 594 18.38 -5.80 19.77
CA LEU A 594 19.33 -5.90 18.66
C LEU A 594 18.69 -6.51 17.40
N LEU A 595 17.76 -7.45 17.56
CA LEU A 595 17.01 -8.04 16.46
C LEU A 595 16.08 -7.02 15.79
N ALA A 596 15.43 -6.16 16.59
CA ALA A 596 14.60 -5.09 16.05
C ALA A 596 15.42 -4.10 15.19
N VAL A 597 16.65 -3.80 15.61
CA VAL A 597 17.60 -2.98 14.85
C VAL A 597 18.01 -3.68 13.56
N PHE A 598 18.36 -4.96 13.59
CA PHE A 598 18.67 -5.73 12.38
C PHE A 598 17.52 -5.69 11.36
N TYR A 599 16.27 -5.85 11.81
CA TYR A 599 15.09 -5.73 10.94
C TYR A 599 14.90 -4.35 10.33
N ASP A 600 15.24 -3.29 11.08
CA ASP A 600 15.24 -1.94 10.54
C ASP A 600 16.39 -1.71 9.56
N TYR A 601 17.53 -2.37 9.77
CA TYR A 601 18.69 -2.31 8.88
C TYR A 601 18.35 -2.89 7.51
N ILE A 602 17.90 -4.14 7.46
CA ILE A 602 17.56 -4.84 6.21
C ILE A 602 16.42 -4.13 5.46
N LYS A 603 15.56 -3.38 6.16
CA LYS A 603 14.50 -2.58 5.55
C LYS A 603 15.03 -1.28 4.93
N LEU A 604 16.00 -0.63 5.57
CA LEU A 604 16.55 0.66 5.12
C LEU A 604 17.66 0.51 4.08
N MET A 605 18.39 -0.60 4.10
CA MET A 605 19.50 -0.89 3.19
C MET A 605 19.13 -0.75 1.70
N PRO A 606 18.03 -1.35 1.21
CA PRO A 606 17.60 -1.16 -0.18
C PRO A 606 17.24 0.30 -0.47
N MET A 607 16.60 0.99 0.47
CA MET A 607 16.20 2.39 0.30
C MET A 607 17.42 3.32 0.18
N VAL A 608 18.48 3.08 0.96
CA VAL A 608 19.76 3.81 0.86
C VAL A 608 20.44 3.55 -0.48
N THR A 609 20.43 2.30 -0.94
CA THR A 609 20.97 1.94 -2.26
C THR A 609 20.24 2.66 -3.39
N GLU A 610 18.91 2.73 -3.33
CA GLU A 610 18.08 3.48 -4.28
C GLU A 610 18.31 4.99 -4.20
N ALA A 611 18.42 5.57 -3.01
CA ALA A 611 18.69 7.00 -2.82
C ALA A 611 20.06 7.40 -3.40
N ASN A 612 21.09 6.57 -3.19
CA ASN A 612 22.40 6.75 -3.81
C ASN A 612 22.33 6.68 -5.34
N GLN A 613 21.55 5.73 -5.88
CA GLN A 613 21.38 5.61 -7.32
C GLN A 613 20.66 6.84 -7.91
N MET A 614 19.59 7.32 -7.29
CA MET A 614 18.90 8.54 -7.72
C MET A 614 19.82 9.77 -7.63
N SER A 615 20.59 9.90 -6.55
CA SER A 615 21.57 10.99 -6.39
C SER A 615 22.61 10.99 -7.52
N LYS A 616 23.08 9.80 -7.92
CA LYS A 616 24.03 9.64 -9.03
C LYS A 616 23.41 10.02 -10.38
N GLU A 617 22.22 9.53 -10.68
CA GLU A 617 21.54 9.77 -11.96
C GLU A 617 21.09 11.23 -12.11
N LEU A 618 20.58 11.84 -11.03
CA LEU A 618 20.20 13.26 -10.98
C LEU A 618 21.38 14.21 -10.72
N LYS A 619 22.61 13.69 -10.63
CA LYS A 619 23.85 14.44 -10.37
C LYS A 619 23.77 15.37 -9.15
N LYS A 620 23.17 14.89 -8.05
CA LYS A 620 22.96 15.66 -6.81
C LYS A 620 24.22 15.79 -5.95
N GLY A 621 25.19 14.90 -6.11
CA GLY A 621 26.46 14.97 -5.36
C GLY A 621 26.33 14.66 -3.87
N VAL A 622 25.37 13.81 -3.50
CA VAL A 622 25.11 13.41 -2.11
C VAL A 622 25.18 11.89 -1.96
N GLU A 623 25.83 11.40 -0.91
CA GLU A 623 25.97 9.98 -0.59
C GLU A 623 25.25 9.65 0.72
N PHE A 624 24.58 8.50 0.78
CA PHE A 624 23.83 7.98 1.90
C PHE A 624 24.48 6.69 2.42
N LYS A 625 24.69 6.59 3.73
CA LYS A 625 25.23 5.40 4.40
C LYS A 625 24.44 5.09 5.67
N LEU A 626 24.12 3.82 5.92
CA LEU A 626 23.50 3.40 7.18
C LEU A 626 24.54 3.36 8.30
N GLU A 627 24.15 3.88 9.46
CA GLU A 627 24.95 3.83 10.69
C GLU A 627 24.10 3.37 11.86
N ILE A 628 24.66 2.47 12.68
CA ILE A 628 24.05 2.04 13.93
C ILE A 628 24.61 2.95 15.02
N LYS A 629 23.75 3.81 15.59
CA LYS A 629 24.10 4.64 16.74
C LYS A 629 23.90 3.85 18.02
N ASN A 630 24.94 3.80 18.84
CA ASN A 630 24.81 3.42 20.24
C ASN A 630 24.41 4.69 21.01
N LEU A 631 23.17 4.76 21.49
CA LEU A 631 22.79 5.79 22.45
C LEU A 631 23.41 5.41 23.79
N ALA A 632 24.60 5.94 24.08
CA ALA A 632 25.17 5.91 25.42
C ALA A 632 24.46 6.98 26.24
N MET A 633 23.38 6.58 26.90
CA MET A 633 22.81 7.33 28.02
C MET A 633 22.46 6.30 29.07
N SER A 634 23.48 5.85 29.77
CA SER A 634 23.32 5.10 31.01
C SER A 634 22.49 5.98 31.93
N ASP A 635 21.26 5.56 32.24
CA ASP A 635 20.58 6.11 33.40
C ASP A 635 21.45 5.87 34.65
N SER A 636 21.15 6.56 35.75
CA SER A 636 21.89 6.39 37.02
C SER A 636 21.77 4.97 37.62
N LYS A 637 21.16 4.01 36.90
CA LYS A 637 21.01 2.59 37.22
C LYS A 637 21.75 1.67 36.24
N GLY A 638 22.45 2.19 35.24
CA GLY A 638 23.30 1.39 34.34
C GLY A 638 22.55 0.64 33.24
N HIS A 639 21.34 1.06 32.86
CA HIS A 639 20.73 0.58 31.62
C HIS A 639 21.15 1.48 30.46
N ASP A 640 22.17 1.06 29.70
CA ASP A 640 22.31 1.45 28.30
C ASP A 640 21.43 0.52 27.44
N LEU A 641 21.29 0.83 26.14
CA LEU A 641 20.97 -0.09 25.02
C LEU A 641 19.65 0.16 24.24
N GLU A 642 19.28 1.40 23.91
CA GLU A 642 18.51 1.60 22.66
C GLU A 642 19.50 1.91 21.52
N LYS A 643 19.82 0.90 20.72
CA LYS A 643 20.52 1.11 19.45
C LYS A 643 19.52 1.62 18.41
N GLU A 644 19.84 2.72 17.73
CA GLU A 644 18.99 3.27 16.67
C GLU A 644 19.76 3.32 15.35
N ILE A 645 19.05 3.11 14.24
CA ILE A 645 19.62 3.29 12.90
C ILE A 645 19.41 4.71 12.44
N ALA A 646 20.51 5.35 12.06
CA ALA A 646 20.53 6.63 11.39
C ALA A 646 21.11 6.49 9.98
N VAL A 647 20.83 7.48 9.14
CA VAL A 647 21.41 7.58 7.80
C VAL A 647 22.37 8.75 7.81
N ARG A 648 23.67 8.46 7.65
CA ARG A 648 24.68 9.48 7.37
C ARG A 648 24.51 9.94 5.93
N VAL A 649 24.37 11.24 5.75
CA VAL A 649 24.24 11.90 4.45
C VAL A 649 25.45 12.79 4.26
N THR A 650 26.23 12.58 3.20
CA THR A 650 27.47 13.31 2.96
C THR A 650 27.41 14.03 1.63
N SER A 651 27.63 15.34 1.62
CA SER A 651 27.84 16.10 0.39
C SER A 651 29.25 15.86 -0.12
N VAL A 652 29.37 15.42 -1.38
CA VAL A 652 30.67 15.10 -1.99
C VAL A 652 31.50 16.37 -2.20
N GLU A 653 30.84 17.49 -2.54
CA GLU A 653 31.45 18.79 -2.86
C GLU A 653 31.80 19.59 -1.61
N SER A 654 30.84 19.79 -0.70
CA SER A 654 31.06 20.63 0.49
C SER A 654 31.63 19.86 1.69
N LYS A 655 31.72 18.52 1.61
CA LYS A 655 32.06 17.61 2.72
C LYS A 655 31.15 17.71 3.94
N GLN A 656 30.01 18.41 3.83
CA GLN A 656 29.02 18.52 4.90
C GLN A 656 28.39 17.15 5.18
N VAL A 657 28.16 16.87 6.46
CA VAL A 657 27.56 15.62 6.94
C VAL A 657 26.28 15.93 7.72
N TRP A 658 25.20 15.23 7.40
CA TRP A 658 23.95 15.22 8.16
C TRP A 658 23.67 13.82 8.70
N MET A 659 23.11 13.75 9.90
CA MET A 659 22.63 12.49 10.49
C MET A 659 21.10 12.50 10.49
N TRP A 660 20.50 11.83 9.52
CA TRP A 660 19.04 11.72 9.46
C TRP A 660 18.56 10.53 10.29
N SER A 661 17.47 10.73 11.03
CA SER A 661 16.75 9.62 11.63
C SER A 661 16.18 8.72 10.53
N LYS A 662 15.91 7.45 10.88
CA LYS A 662 15.15 6.53 10.03
C LYS A 662 13.92 7.19 9.41
N ALA A 663 13.13 7.90 10.22
CA ALA A 663 11.85 8.44 9.77
C ALA A 663 12.02 9.66 8.83
N LYS A 664 13.00 10.53 9.09
CA LYS A 664 13.35 11.64 8.18
C LYS A 664 13.82 11.10 6.83
N PHE A 665 14.70 10.10 6.83
CA PHE A 665 15.22 9.50 5.60
C PHE A 665 14.12 8.82 4.78
N VAL A 666 13.28 7.99 5.39
CA VAL A 666 12.16 7.30 4.70
C VAL A 666 11.23 8.30 4.00
N ASN A 667 11.02 9.46 4.62
CA ASN A 667 10.21 10.52 4.06
C ASN A 667 10.89 11.19 2.86
N ARG A 668 12.12 11.65 3.04
CA ARG A 668 12.87 12.31 1.98
C ARG A 668 13.13 11.40 0.79
N LYS A 669 13.39 10.12 1.02
CA LYS A 669 13.51 9.12 -0.05
C LYS A 669 12.29 9.12 -0.97
N PHE A 670 11.09 9.24 -0.42
CA PHE A 670 9.87 9.31 -1.24
C PHE A 670 9.82 10.59 -2.09
N LEU A 671 10.17 11.73 -1.51
CA LEU A 671 10.25 12.98 -2.27
C LEU A 671 11.33 12.89 -3.37
N MET A 672 12.45 12.22 -3.10
CA MET A 672 13.47 11.93 -4.12
C MET A 672 12.90 11.10 -5.27
N GLU A 673 12.09 10.07 -4.99
CA GLU A 673 11.43 9.27 -6.02
C GLU A 673 10.46 10.09 -6.86
N GLU A 674 9.69 10.99 -6.24
CA GLU A 674 8.77 11.86 -6.97
C GLU A 674 9.53 12.80 -7.92
N VAL A 675 10.60 13.43 -7.45
CA VAL A 675 11.49 14.26 -8.29
C VAL A 675 12.09 13.43 -9.42
N TYR A 676 12.60 12.24 -9.11
CA TYR A 676 13.17 11.34 -10.10
C TYR A 676 12.14 10.92 -11.17
N GLN A 677 10.93 10.54 -10.78
CA GLN A 677 9.86 10.21 -11.72
C GLN A 677 9.47 11.39 -12.61
N GLN A 678 9.40 12.60 -12.05
CA GLN A 678 9.06 13.81 -12.82
C GLN A 678 10.10 14.13 -13.90
N GLU A 679 11.38 13.87 -13.64
CA GLU A 679 12.49 14.03 -14.58
C GLU A 679 12.49 12.91 -15.64
N VAL A 680 12.33 11.65 -15.23
CA VAL A 680 12.36 10.49 -16.16
C VAL A 680 11.12 10.41 -17.05
N VAL A 681 9.93 10.74 -16.53
CA VAL A 681 8.66 10.72 -17.30
C VAL A 681 8.50 11.98 -18.16
N GLY A 682 9.19 13.07 -17.82
CA GLY A 682 9.14 14.34 -18.55
C GLY A 682 9.76 14.30 -19.94
N GLY A 683 10.54 13.26 -20.25
CA GLY A 683 11.37 13.17 -21.45
C GLY A 683 12.58 14.10 -21.38
N GLU A 684 13.70 13.67 -21.97
CA GLU A 684 14.83 14.57 -22.22
C GLU A 684 14.35 15.74 -23.11
N GLY A 685 14.15 16.92 -22.52
CA GLY A 685 13.76 18.13 -23.26
C GLY A 685 12.74 19.05 -22.60
N ALA A 686 12.17 18.70 -21.44
CA ALA A 686 11.41 19.68 -20.66
C ALA A 686 12.40 20.56 -19.89
N ASP A 687 12.70 21.75 -20.44
CA ASP A 687 13.52 22.80 -19.82
C ASP A 687 12.84 23.30 -18.53
N ARG A 688 12.97 22.53 -17.44
CA ARG A 688 12.34 22.80 -16.15
C ARG A 688 13.34 23.49 -15.24
N ALA A 689 12.91 24.61 -14.67
CA ALA A 689 13.70 25.34 -13.70
C ALA A 689 14.12 24.42 -12.54
N PRO A 690 15.39 24.49 -12.08
CA PRO A 690 15.84 23.74 -10.92
C PRO A 690 14.89 23.97 -9.73
N LEU A 691 14.56 22.90 -9.02
CA LEU A 691 13.78 23.03 -7.78
C LEU A 691 14.48 24.01 -6.84
N PRO A 692 13.75 24.94 -6.21
CA PRO A 692 14.29 25.77 -5.15
C PRO A 692 15.00 24.92 -4.11
N ARG A 693 16.14 25.41 -3.59
CA ARG A 693 17.00 24.65 -2.67
C ARG A 693 16.26 24.14 -1.42
N ASP A 694 15.27 24.89 -0.95
CA ASP A 694 14.41 24.54 0.20
C ASP A 694 13.33 23.48 -0.11
N ARG A 695 13.22 23.07 -1.38
CA ARG A 695 12.35 22.00 -1.87
C ARG A 695 13.14 20.82 -2.43
N ASP A 696 14.47 20.88 -2.44
CA ASP A 696 15.31 19.78 -2.88
C ASP A 696 15.38 18.71 -1.78
N PRO A 697 14.84 17.49 -2.01
CA PRO A 697 14.82 16.45 -0.99
C PRO A 697 16.21 15.89 -0.65
N PHE A 698 17.24 16.18 -1.46
CA PHE A 698 18.62 15.79 -1.22
C PHE A 698 19.40 16.76 -0.31
N TRP A 699 18.83 17.91 0.01
CA TRP A 699 19.53 18.97 0.76
C TRP A 699 18.82 19.33 2.07
N ASP A 700 19.59 19.68 3.09
CA ASP A 700 19.11 20.04 4.43
C ASP A 700 19.89 21.27 4.94
N PRO A 701 19.24 22.26 5.61
CA PRO A 701 19.98 23.34 6.26
C PRO A 701 20.90 22.79 7.36
N LEU A 702 21.99 23.50 7.63
CA LEU A 702 22.85 23.20 8.76
C LEU A 702 22.16 23.67 10.05
N GLU A 703 21.81 22.72 10.90
CA GLU A 703 21.30 23.00 12.24
C GLU A 703 22.41 22.77 13.27
N PRO A 704 22.60 23.67 14.26
CA PRO A 704 23.58 23.46 15.33
C PRO A 704 23.25 22.16 16.09
N LEU A 705 24.15 21.18 16.04
CA LEU A 705 23.99 19.92 16.76
C LEU A 705 24.59 20.04 18.16
N HIS A 706 23.78 19.83 19.20
CA HIS A 706 24.27 19.76 20.57
C HIS A 706 24.97 18.40 20.78
N LEU A 707 26.30 18.39 20.75
CA LEU A 707 27.11 17.16 20.94
C LEU A 707 27.15 16.71 22.40
N GLY A 708 27.07 17.64 23.36
CA GLY A 708 27.09 17.35 24.79
C GLY A 708 27.23 18.59 25.66
N SER A 709 27.12 18.38 26.97
CA SER A 709 27.29 19.42 27.99
C SER A 709 28.37 18.99 28.99
N ALA A 710 29.36 19.85 29.21
CA ALA A 710 30.39 19.66 30.23
C ALA A 710 30.20 20.71 31.33
N HIS A 711 30.40 20.30 32.58
CA HIS A 711 30.34 21.21 33.72
C HIS A 711 31.76 21.54 34.17
N LEU A 712 32.13 22.81 34.15
CA LEU A 712 33.44 23.27 34.61
C LEU A 712 33.32 23.77 36.06
N TRP A 713 34.08 23.16 36.96
CA TRP A 713 34.08 23.54 38.37
C TRP A 713 35.01 24.73 38.59
N LEU A 714 34.43 25.90 38.83
CA LEU A 714 35.16 27.18 38.86
C LEU A 714 35.88 27.48 40.19
N GLN A 715 35.92 26.54 41.13
CA GLN A 715 36.47 26.77 42.47
C GLN A 715 37.96 27.13 42.44
N SER A 716 38.73 26.58 41.49
CA SER A 716 40.14 26.91 41.25
C SER A 716 40.37 28.40 40.94
N LEU A 717 39.41 29.06 40.29
CA LEU A 717 39.49 30.49 39.96
C LEU A 717 39.38 31.38 41.20
N ALA A 718 38.70 30.93 42.28
CA ALA A 718 38.68 31.65 43.55
C ALA A 718 40.09 31.75 44.16
N PHE A 719 40.96 30.79 43.84
CA PHE A 719 42.37 30.78 44.23
C PHE A 719 43.30 31.33 43.13
N ARG A 720 42.75 31.89 42.05
CA ARG A 720 43.48 32.45 40.89
C ARG A 720 44.38 31.45 40.19
N ILE A 721 44.00 30.17 40.21
CA ILE A 721 44.69 29.10 39.50
C ILE A 721 44.01 28.95 38.13
N PRO A 722 44.75 29.02 37.00
CA PRO A 722 44.17 28.77 35.69
C PRO A 722 43.66 27.33 35.62
N LEU A 723 42.50 27.15 35.01
CA LEU A 723 41.90 25.83 34.78
C LEU A 723 42.06 25.48 33.30
N GLU A 724 42.59 24.30 33.02
CA GLU A 724 42.71 23.76 31.68
C GLU A 724 42.09 22.35 31.70
N GLU A 725 41.01 22.19 30.95
CA GLU A 725 40.28 20.94 30.83
C GLU A 725 40.28 20.51 29.36
N GLN A 726 40.42 19.22 29.13
CA GLN A 726 40.34 18.62 27.80
C GLN A 726 39.28 17.52 27.82
N VAL A 727 38.43 17.52 26.81
CA VAL A 727 37.42 16.50 26.60
C VAL A 727 37.59 15.95 25.19
N GLU A 728 37.82 14.65 25.10
CA GLU A 728 37.84 13.92 23.84
C GLU A 728 36.41 13.79 23.30
N VAL A 729 36.22 14.23 22.06
CA VAL A 729 35.02 13.97 21.28
C VAL A 729 35.25 12.68 20.53
N VAL A 730 34.57 11.63 20.98
CA VAL A 730 34.69 10.29 20.42
C VAL A 730 33.60 10.07 19.38
N GLY A 731 34.01 9.59 18.21
CA GLY A 731 33.12 9.21 17.13
C GLY A 731 32.29 7.96 17.42
N PRO A 732 31.33 7.63 16.55
CA PRO A 732 30.43 6.48 16.74
C PRO A 732 31.13 5.12 16.84
N GLU A 733 32.34 5.01 16.28
CA GLU A 733 33.15 3.78 16.32
C GLU A 733 34.09 3.71 17.53
N GLY A 734 34.00 4.67 18.46
CA GLY A 734 34.88 4.72 19.63
C GLY A 734 36.26 5.34 19.36
N THR A 735 36.46 5.93 18.17
CA THR A 735 37.69 6.62 17.78
C THR A 735 37.65 8.09 18.16
N GLU A 736 38.75 8.63 18.67
CA GLU A 736 38.89 10.07 18.94
C GLU A 736 38.80 10.87 17.62
N GLU A 737 37.80 11.74 17.49
CA GLU A 737 37.59 12.58 16.29
C GLU A 737 38.03 14.03 16.53
N ALA A 738 37.91 14.53 17.76
CA ALA A 738 38.39 15.86 18.13
C ALA A 738 38.72 15.94 19.62
N ILE A 739 39.51 16.95 20.00
CA ILE A 739 39.70 17.34 21.40
C ILE A 739 39.11 18.73 21.59
N LEU A 740 38.17 18.85 22.51
CA LEU A 740 37.70 20.13 23.02
C LEU A 740 38.56 20.54 24.19
N GLN A 741 39.31 21.62 24.02
CA GLN A 741 40.14 22.20 25.06
C GLN A 741 39.46 23.48 25.58
N ALA A 742 39.17 23.49 26.88
CA ALA A 742 38.58 24.62 27.57
C ALA A 742 39.59 25.17 28.57
N GLN A 743 39.97 26.44 28.37
CA GLN A 743 40.89 27.12 29.26
C GLN A 743 40.20 28.32 29.91
N LEU A 744 40.22 28.36 31.24
CA LEU A 744 39.77 29.50 32.03
C LEU A 744 40.98 30.13 32.72
N VAL A 745 41.23 31.39 32.39
CA VAL A 745 42.38 32.13 32.93
C VAL A 745 41.94 33.43 33.62
N PRO A 746 42.57 33.78 34.75
CA PRO A 746 42.38 35.11 35.34
C PRO A 746 42.93 36.20 34.42
N CYS A 747 42.13 37.25 34.18
CA CYS A 747 42.51 38.35 33.29
C CYS A 747 42.25 39.73 33.92
N SER A 748 42.89 40.75 33.36
CA SER A 748 42.63 42.14 33.73
C SER A 748 41.21 42.55 33.28
N PRO A 749 40.66 43.66 33.80
CA PRO A 749 39.43 44.27 33.26
C PRO A 749 39.44 44.54 31.75
N THR A 750 40.62 44.58 31.14
CA THR A 750 40.83 44.78 29.70
C THR A 750 40.99 43.46 28.91
N GLY A 751 40.87 42.30 29.55
CA GLY A 751 40.91 40.98 28.90
C GLY A 751 42.32 40.45 28.60
N LEU A 752 43.38 41.10 29.10
CA LEU A 752 44.76 40.66 28.92
C LEU A 752 45.14 39.62 30.00
N TRP A 753 45.97 38.66 29.61
CA TRP A 753 46.48 37.61 30.50
C TRP A 753 47.35 38.23 31.59
N VAL A 754 47.08 37.92 32.87
CA VAL A 754 47.82 38.50 34.00
C VAL A 754 48.46 37.38 34.80
N THR A 755 49.80 37.37 34.87
CA THR A 755 50.55 36.36 35.64
C THR A 755 50.64 36.68 37.14
N PHE A 756 50.36 37.92 37.58
CA PHE A 756 50.42 38.27 39.01
C PHE A 756 49.37 39.28 39.50
N LEU A 757 48.73 38.87 40.60
CA LEU A 757 48.06 39.60 41.69
C LEU A 757 46.92 40.63 41.44
N HIS A 758 46.64 41.12 40.23
CA HIS A 758 45.61 42.16 40.01
C HIS A 758 44.60 41.83 38.88
N SER A 759 43.97 40.64 38.91
CA SER A 759 42.88 40.28 38.00
C SER A 759 41.52 40.34 38.72
N THR A 760 40.50 40.90 38.06
CA THR A 760 39.10 40.99 38.54
C THR A 760 38.09 40.37 37.56
N VAL A 761 38.55 39.87 36.41
CA VAL A 761 37.71 39.28 35.36
C VAL A 761 38.29 37.92 34.96
N ASN A 762 37.45 36.99 34.49
CA ASN A 762 37.89 35.70 33.96
C ASN A 762 37.63 35.66 32.45
N LYS A 763 38.57 35.12 31.68
CA LYS A 763 38.41 34.86 30.24
C LYS A 763 38.24 33.36 30.02
N ILE A 764 37.30 32.99 29.14
CA ILE A 764 37.12 31.62 28.68
C ILE A 764 37.62 31.55 27.24
N ASP A 765 38.65 30.77 27.00
CA ASP A 765 39.13 30.45 25.66
C ASP A 765 38.75 28.98 25.36
N LEU A 766 37.94 28.79 24.32
CA LEU A 766 37.53 27.48 23.82
C LEU A 766 38.25 27.21 22.52
N HIS A 767 38.99 26.12 22.45
CA HIS A 767 39.67 25.67 21.23
C HIS A 767 39.23 24.25 20.90
N LEU A 768 38.69 24.07 19.69
CA LEU A 768 38.38 22.76 19.14
C LEU A 768 39.50 22.41 18.16
N ARG A 769 40.20 21.31 18.42
CA ARG A 769 41.25 20.81 17.52
C ARG A 769 40.76 19.48 16.94
N GLY A 770 40.54 19.45 15.62
CA GLY A 770 40.25 18.20 14.92
C GLY A 770 41.50 17.34 14.86
N GLY A 771 41.33 16.02 14.99
CA GLY A 771 42.39 15.07 14.61
C GLY A 771 42.70 15.21 13.12
N ASP A 772 43.90 14.84 12.67
CA ASP A 772 44.46 15.03 11.31
C ASP A 772 43.69 14.37 10.14
N LYS A 773 42.36 14.53 10.03
CA LYS A 773 41.56 14.17 8.84
C LYS A 773 40.47 15.22 8.62
N ASP A 774 40.52 15.80 7.42
CA ASP A 774 39.67 16.87 6.86
C ASP A 774 38.18 16.83 7.23
#